data_AF-A0A2E4SXY0-F1
#
_entry.id   AF-A0A2E4SXY0-F1
#
_cell.length_a   1.000
_cell.length_b   1.000
_cell.length_c   1.000
_cell.angle_alpha   90.00
_cell.angle_beta   90.00
_cell.angle_gamma   90.00
#
_symmetry.space_group_name_H-M   'P 1'
#
loop_
_entity.id
_entity.type
_entity.pdbx_description
1 polymer ?
#
loop_
_entity_poly.entity_id
_entity_poly.type
_entity_poly.pdbx_seq_one_letter_code
_entity_poly.pdbx_strand_id
1 'polypeptide(L)'
;MRFLSLFFLIFSIPSFSQVDVTFRVDMQYQIVSSDGIHLAGSMQGWNSESTPLSDNDGDNIWEVNLTLTENSTHEFKFINGNSWGNDENVTGICGTNIGNRQLNVLNEDTILLAYVFNSCDYTEYGCVDENALNYNELANTNDGSCVFLDTTYGCTDNLACNFNINATQEDSSCVYPLEGFDCDSNCIATNIDWVGDQNNDGFTSVDTSTNLAYITIESYPNIGNAIISINNENFNMNYTDWGNNAHWYIELELIPNSVYNWSVEISNLCASTQIYSSSFTTDCLNIINGNTLELGCGCGEDEPQTGYDCDGNCIEDFDLDGICDEFEILGCTDTLATNYDSNATDDDGSCEYIQIEGCMDEEACNFNPNATINDNSCIYFNLDEFNDTNLCSSSTIEIFINNNYENYLWSTGDTTNSIQISQSGTYYVTVTNEFGCQSSDTLYVSYTALPYVDVGDIFELCPNSSIEIDLNNNWFSTIIIDFENGDTISDNIPYNLSESGQYKLIVTDSLGCVGYDVFEVINASLPTANFEYTFNNNLLSLNNLSINANSYLWEIINHQNIIQDTLQNISIGIELCNNDTIILTAENNCGNNTMISIFNPTKIDDFDSGFSVYPNPFNNEVSIDGFEKFDQFLLLDLNGKEIFRGKPSKYLSLKNLKFGHYNLILKNEKILHSVKLLKN
;
A
#
# COMPACT_ATOMS: atom_id res chain seq x y z
N MET A 1 77.03 30.06 -37.67
CA MET A 1 76.06 30.02 -36.55
C MET A 1 74.75 29.48 -37.09
N ARG A 2 74.38 28.24 -36.73
CA ARG A 2 73.08 27.64 -37.05
C ARG A 2 72.12 28.03 -35.92
N PHE A 3 71.00 28.69 -36.24
CA PHE A 3 69.89 28.85 -35.31
C PHE A 3 68.87 27.75 -35.59
N LEU A 4 68.61 26.94 -34.57
CA LEU A 4 67.65 25.85 -34.54
C LEU A 4 66.28 26.47 -34.23
N SER A 5 65.30 26.36 -35.13
CA SER A 5 63.92 26.81 -34.90
C SER A 5 63.15 25.66 -34.25
N LEU A 6 62.76 25.84 -32.98
CA LEU A 6 61.96 24.88 -32.23
C LEU A 6 60.48 25.11 -32.60
N PHE A 7 59.88 24.12 -33.27
CA PHE A 7 58.45 24.10 -33.59
C PHE A 7 57.70 23.59 -32.36
N PHE A 8 56.95 24.47 -31.67
CA PHE A 8 56.04 24.06 -30.60
C PHE A 8 54.74 23.56 -31.23
N LEU A 9 54.57 22.23 -31.25
CA LEU A 9 53.30 21.56 -31.52
C LEU A 9 52.39 21.80 -30.30
N ILE A 10 51.36 22.64 -30.47
CA ILE A 10 50.25 22.74 -29.52
C ILE A 10 49.37 21.52 -29.77
N PHE A 11 49.48 20.50 -28.92
CA PHE A 11 48.50 19.43 -28.85
C PHE A 11 47.21 20.03 -28.25
N SER A 12 46.12 19.98 -29.00
CA SER A 12 44.77 20.16 -28.47
C SER A 12 44.52 19.06 -27.43
N ILE A 13 44.39 19.44 -26.17
CA ILE A 13 43.99 18.52 -25.10
C ILE A 13 42.52 18.19 -25.35
N PRO A 14 42.13 16.90 -25.49
CA PRO A 14 40.72 16.54 -25.55
C PRO A 14 40.04 16.96 -24.24
N SER A 15 38.97 17.73 -24.34
CA SER A 15 38.04 17.95 -23.23
C SER A 15 37.32 16.63 -22.99
N PHE A 16 37.59 15.99 -21.86
CA PHE A 16 36.82 14.82 -21.45
C PHE A 16 35.53 15.28 -20.80
N SER A 17 34.41 14.67 -21.17
CA SER A 17 33.10 14.95 -20.57
C SER A 17 33.05 14.38 -19.15
N GLN A 18 32.30 15.04 -18.27
CA GLN A 18 32.20 14.75 -16.84
C GLN A 18 30.74 14.51 -16.45
N VAL A 19 30.52 13.61 -15.49
CA VAL A 19 29.22 13.25 -14.92
C VAL A 19 29.31 13.18 -13.41
N ASP A 20 28.20 13.42 -12.74
CA ASP A 20 28.09 13.33 -11.28
C ASP A 20 27.74 11.90 -10.86
N VAL A 21 28.49 11.39 -9.87
CA VAL A 21 28.29 10.05 -9.33
C VAL A 21 28.09 10.14 -7.82
N THR A 22 26.92 9.70 -7.36
CA THR A 22 26.59 9.60 -5.94
C THR A 22 27.05 8.25 -5.40
N PHE A 23 28.07 8.26 -4.56
CA PHE A 23 28.52 7.10 -3.81
C PHE A 23 27.69 6.98 -2.53
N ARG A 24 27.14 5.80 -2.28
CA ARG A 24 26.30 5.51 -1.12
C ARG A 24 26.79 4.23 -0.42
N VAL A 25 26.73 4.21 0.91
CA VAL A 25 27.02 3.00 1.72
C VAL A 25 26.06 2.90 2.89
N ASP A 26 25.50 1.71 3.08
CA ASP A 26 24.59 1.42 4.18
C ASP A 26 25.38 0.97 5.42
N MET A 27 25.24 1.75 6.50
CA MET A 27 25.94 1.54 7.77
C MET A 27 25.04 0.91 8.85
N GLN A 28 23.84 0.41 8.53
CA GLN A 28 22.83 -0.05 9.51
C GLN A 28 23.31 -1.10 10.53
N TYR A 29 24.35 -1.89 10.19
CA TYR A 29 24.92 -2.92 11.07
C TYR A 29 26.24 -2.51 11.73
N GLN A 30 26.64 -1.26 11.59
CA GLN A 30 27.92 -0.75 12.09
C GLN A 30 27.69 0.35 13.12
N ILE A 31 28.58 0.43 14.11
CA ILE A 31 28.68 1.61 14.95
C ILE A 31 29.56 2.62 14.19
N VAL A 32 28.98 3.75 13.78
CA VAL A 32 29.70 4.79 13.05
C VAL A 32 30.75 5.45 13.95
N SER A 33 31.97 5.58 13.44
CA SER A 33 33.07 6.27 14.10
C SER A 33 32.72 7.72 14.38
N SER A 34 33.24 8.28 15.47
CA SER A 34 33.12 9.72 15.75
C SER A 34 33.77 10.60 14.69
N ASP A 35 34.68 10.04 13.89
CA ASP A 35 35.32 10.72 12.76
C ASP A 35 34.48 10.62 11.46
N GLY A 36 33.29 10.02 11.48
CA GLY A 36 32.40 9.88 10.31
C GLY A 36 32.81 8.78 9.34
N ILE A 37 32.21 8.75 8.15
CA ILE A 37 32.49 7.79 7.08
C ILE A 37 33.24 8.48 5.94
N HIS A 38 34.22 7.81 5.35
CA HIS A 38 35.01 8.35 4.24
C HIS A 38 35.08 7.41 3.04
N LEU A 39 35.23 7.98 1.85
CA LEU A 39 35.49 7.27 0.60
C LEU A 39 36.98 7.37 0.24
N ALA A 40 37.64 6.22 0.09
CA ALA A 40 39.01 6.14 -0.38
C ALA A 40 39.08 5.46 -1.76
N GLY A 41 39.75 6.06 -2.75
CA GLY A 41 39.83 5.43 -4.07
C GLY A 41 40.74 6.11 -5.07
N SER A 42 40.84 5.48 -6.25
CA SER A 42 41.69 5.91 -7.37
C SER A 42 41.40 7.33 -7.87
N MET A 43 40.16 7.82 -7.73
CA MET A 43 39.71 9.15 -8.14
C MET A 43 40.36 10.29 -7.35
N GLN A 44 40.82 10.05 -6.12
CA GLN A 44 41.47 11.06 -5.27
C GLN A 44 42.89 10.67 -4.85
N GLY A 45 43.36 9.47 -5.24
CA GLY A 45 44.71 8.99 -4.94
C GLY A 45 44.82 8.16 -3.67
N TRP A 46 43.76 7.45 -3.26
CA TRP A 46 43.73 6.57 -2.09
C TRP A 46 44.09 7.26 -0.76
N ASN A 47 43.63 8.49 -0.57
CA ASN A 47 43.63 9.19 0.70
C ASN A 47 42.41 8.77 1.54
N SER A 48 42.63 8.36 2.79
CA SER A 48 41.56 7.89 3.69
C SER A 48 40.72 9.00 4.33
N GLU A 49 41.15 10.27 4.20
CA GLU A 49 40.54 11.41 4.90
C GLU A 49 39.88 12.43 3.94
N SER A 50 40.14 12.33 2.63
CA SER A 50 39.84 13.44 1.70
C SER A 50 38.37 13.61 1.33
N THR A 51 37.56 12.57 1.53
CA THR A 51 36.20 12.50 0.99
C THR A 51 35.26 12.00 2.07
N PRO A 52 34.81 12.87 2.99
CA PRO A 52 33.80 12.51 3.98
C PRO A 52 32.44 12.32 3.29
N LEU A 53 31.66 11.39 3.81
CA LEU A 53 30.26 11.18 3.45
C LEU A 53 29.37 11.82 4.51
N SER A 54 28.12 12.10 4.15
CA SER A 54 27.08 12.60 5.05
C SER A 54 25.83 11.74 4.97
N ASP A 55 25.18 11.56 6.11
CA ASP A 55 23.85 10.96 6.27
C ASP A 55 22.94 12.10 6.75
N ASN A 56 22.33 12.79 5.79
CA ASN A 56 21.60 14.05 6.04
C ASN A 56 20.14 13.80 6.43
N ASP A 57 19.56 12.71 5.96
CA ASP A 57 18.19 12.26 6.20
C ASP A 57 18.08 11.29 7.39
N GLY A 58 19.18 10.74 7.87
CA GLY A 58 19.25 9.92 9.08
C GLY A 58 18.78 8.48 8.86
N ASP A 59 18.81 7.99 7.61
CA ASP A 59 18.37 6.65 7.23
C ASP A 59 19.48 5.57 7.41
N ASN A 60 20.68 5.98 7.84
CA ASN A 60 21.92 5.19 7.95
C ASN A 60 22.62 4.90 6.61
N ILE A 61 22.18 5.52 5.52
CA ILE A 61 22.87 5.51 4.23
C ILE A 61 23.73 6.78 4.14
N TRP A 62 25.04 6.57 4.09
CA TRP A 62 26.01 7.64 4.02
C TRP A 62 26.36 7.92 2.56
N GLU A 63 26.38 9.20 2.18
CA GLU A 63 26.47 9.61 0.78
C GLU A 63 27.52 10.68 0.49
N VAL A 64 28.05 10.66 -0.74
CA VAL A 64 28.83 11.76 -1.31
C VAL A 64 28.68 11.81 -2.82
N ASN A 65 28.47 13.00 -3.38
CA ASN A 65 28.48 13.21 -4.83
C ASN A 65 29.88 13.63 -5.31
N LEU A 66 30.40 12.95 -6.33
CA LEU A 66 31.68 13.24 -6.96
C LEU A 66 31.54 13.35 -8.49
N THR A 67 32.06 14.44 -9.05
CA THR A 67 32.17 14.61 -10.50
C THR A 67 33.34 13.79 -11.05
N LEU A 68 33.04 12.79 -11.88
CA LEU A 68 34.00 11.86 -12.49
C LEU A 68 34.03 11.99 -14.02
N THR A 69 35.08 11.46 -14.64
CA THR A 69 35.22 11.47 -16.10
C THR A 69 34.40 10.33 -16.72
N GLU A 70 33.61 10.61 -17.76
CA GLU A 70 32.84 9.58 -18.46
C GLU A 70 33.73 8.48 -19.06
N ASN A 71 33.20 7.26 -19.15
CA ASN A 71 33.90 6.08 -19.70
C ASN A 71 35.22 5.76 -18.99
N SER A 72 35.33 6.08 -17.69
CA SER A 72 36.46 5.75 -16.84
C SER A 72 36.13 4.61 -15.89
N THR A 73 37.17 3.92 -15.40
CA THR A 73 37.03 2.87 -14.39
C THR A 73 37.77 3.28 -13.13
N HIS A 74 37.10 3.15 -11.99
CA HIS A 74 37.63 3.50 -10.69
C HIS A 74 37.51 2.33 -9.71
N GLU A 75 38.52 2.18 -8.86
CA GLU A 75 38.44 1.35 -7.65
C GLU A 75 38.34 2.23 -6.42
N PHE A 76 37.59 1.78 -5.42
CA PHE A 76 37.34 2.50 -4.18
C PHE A 76 37.02 1.56 -3.00
N LYS A 77 36.98 2.14 -1.79
CA LYS A 77 36.60 1.55 -0.51
C LYS A 77 35.92 2.59 0.36
N PHE A 78 34.92 2.18 1.11
CA PHE A 78 34.42 2.95 2.26
C PHE A 78 35.25 2.68 3.51
N ILE A 79 35.37 3.69 4.37
CA ILE A 79 36.13 3.65 5.62
C ILE A 79 35.23 4.14 6.75
N ASN A 80 35.09 3.34 7.80
CA ASN A 80 34.41 3.76 9.03
C ASN A 80 35.40 4.51 9.95
N GLY A 81 35.40 5.84 9.85
CA GLY A 81 36.44 6.73 10.34
C GLY A 81 37.21 7.34 9.17
N ASN A 82 38.44 7.79 9.44
CA ASN A 82 39.27 8.52 8.47
C ASN A 82 40.67 7.90 8.28
N SER A 83 40.90 6.70 8.84
CA SER A 83 42.21 6.05 8.88
C SER A 83 42.15 4.60 8.37
N TRP A 84 43.22 4.18 7.69
CA TRP A 84 43.39 2.79 7.22
C TRP A 84 43.37 1.78 8.38
N GLY A 85 42.76 0.62 8.15
CA GLY A 85 42.51 -0.40 9.18
C GLY A 85 41.05 -0.48 9.65
N ASN A 86 40.26 0.55 9.35
CA ASN A 86 38.80 0.54 9.45
C ASN A 86 38.12 0.56 8.07
N ASP A 87 38.89 0.31 7.01
CA ASP A 87 38.37 0.20 5.65
C ASP A 87 37.62 -1.12 5.45
N GLU A 88 36.57 -1.08 4.63
CA GLU A 88 35.87 -2.28 4.23
C GLU A 88 36.78 -3.22 3.42
N ASN A 89 36.52 -4.52 3.47
CA ASN A 89 37.20 -5.54 2.68
C ASN A 89 36.18 -6.41 1.97
N VAL A 90 35.79 -5.99 0.77
CA VAL A 90 34.66 -6.57 0.03
C VAL A 90 35.18 -7.55 -1.01
N THR A 91 34.72 -8.80 -0.93
CA THR A 91 35.04 -9.86 -1.91
C THR A 91 33.76 -10.42 -2.51
N GLY A 92 33.74 -10.77 -3.79
CA GLY A 92 32.56 -11.35 -4.45
C GLY A 92 32.14 -10.59 -5.71
N ILE A 93 30.84 -10.52 -5.99
CA ILE A 93 30.31 -9.96 -7.25
C ILE A 93 30.49 -8.45 -7.38
N CYS A 94 30.56 -7.72 -6.26
CA CYS A 94 30.70 -6.26 -6.21
C CYS A 94 32.11 -5.83 -5.74
N GLY A 95 33.00 -6.79 -5.47
CA GLY A 95 34.33 -6.57 -4.93
C GLY A 95 35.41 -7.27 -5.77
N THR A 96 36.56 -6.64 -5.90
CA THR A 96 37.74 -7.19 -6.58
C THR A 96 38.43 -8.25 -5.72
N ASN A 97 39.33 -9.03 -6.31
CA ASN A 97 40.13 -10.04 -5.59
C ASN A 97 41.04 -9.48 -4.48
N ILE A 98 41.17 -8.15 -4.40
CA ILE A 98 41.99 -7.44 -3.42
C ILE A 98 41.16 -6.66 -2.39
N GLY A 99 39.82 -6.82 -2.38
CA GLY A 99 38.97 -6.22 -1.37
C GLY A 99 38.41 -4.83 -1.68
N ASN A 100 38.65 -4.31 -2.89
CA ASN A 100 38.16 -3.00 -3.36
C ASN A 100 36.84 -3.15 -4.11
N ARG A 101 35.95 -2.17 -4.05
CA ARG A 101 34.82 -2.04 -4.99
C ARG A 101 35.31 -1.47 -6.33
N GLN A 102 34.58 -1.75 -7.42
CA GLN A 102 34.90 -1.28 -8.77
C GLN A 102 33.68 -0.57 -9.40
N LEU A 103 33.92 0.59 -10.00
CA LEU A 103 32.93 1.40 -10.71
C LEU A 103 33.39 1.61 -12.16
N ASN A 104 32.46 1.43 -13.11
CA ASN A 104 32.61 1.92 -14.48
C ASN A 104 31.68 3.13 -14.65
N VAL A 105 32.25 4.31 -14.85
CA VAL A 105 31.51 5.56 -15.01
C VAL A 105 30.94 5.61 -16.42
N LEU A 106 29.62 5.71 -16.52
CA LEU A 106 28.90 5.80 -17.79
C LEU A 106 28.86 7.26 -18.29
N ASN A 107 27.97 7.55 -19.24
CA ASN A 107 27.81 8.86 -19.87
C ASN A 107 26.57 9.62 -19.38
N GLU A 108 26.13 9.31 -18.16
CA GLU A 108 25.01 9.95 -17.47
C GLU A 108 25.29 9.99 -15.97
N ASP A 109 24.67 10.93 -15.27
CA ASP A 109 24.74 11.03 -13.82
C ASP A 109 24.18 9.75 -13.19
N THR A 110 24.87 9.21 -12.19
CA THR A 110 24.56 7.89 -11.64
C THR A 110 24.54 7.91 -10.12
N ILE A 111 23.45 7.41 -9.54
CA ILE A 111 23.37 7.11 -8.10
C ILE A 111 23.70 5.63 -7.91
N LEU A 112 24.73 5.33 -7.12
CA LEU A 112 25.11 3.94 -6.85
C LEU A 112 24.20 3.30 -5.80
N LEU A 113 23.99 1.99 -5.94
CA LEU A 113 23.29 1.18 -4.94
C LEU A 113 24.01 1.29 -3.58
N ALA A 114 23.22 1.45 -2.52
CA ALA A 114 23.72 1.50 -1.15
C ALA A 114 24.00 0.09 -0.63
N TYR A 115 25.19 -0.42 -0.94
CA TYR A 115 25.64 -1.70 -0.38
C TYR A 115 25.93 -1.57 1.11
N VAL A 116 25.62 -2.62 1.86
CA VAL A 116 25.99 -2.75 3.27
C VAL A 116 27.52 -2.70 3.41
N PHE A 117 27.99 -1.91 4.37
CA PHE A 117 29.41 -1.79 4.69
C PHE A 117 30.04 -3.17 4.89
N ASN A 118 31.16 -3.44 4.20
CA ASN A 118 31.85 -4.73 4.23
C ASN A 118 31.05 -5.93 3.65
N SER A 119 30.00 -5.68 2.87
CA SER A 119 29.23 -6.70 2.14
C SER A 119 28.90 -6.28 0.69
N CYS A 120 28.50 -7.28 -0.12
CA CYS A 120 27.83 -7.08 -1.41
C CYS A 120 26.31 -7.19 -1.32
N ASP A 121 25.77 -7.28 -0.10
CA ASP A 121 24.33 -7.21 0.13
C ASP A 121 23.88 -5.75 0.04
N TYR A 122 22.73 -5.53 -0.57
CA TYR A 122 22.07 -4.24 -0.67
C TYR A 122 20.56 -4.50 -0.61
N THR A 123 19.82 -3.54 -0.09
CA THR A 123 18.38 -3.65 0.08
C THR A 123 17.72 -2.60 -0.80
N GLU A 124 17.01 -3.03 -1.83
CA GLU A 124 16.14 -2.16 -2.63
C GLU A 124 14.71 -2.39 -2.19
N TYR A 125 14.13 -1.36 -1.61
CA TYR A 125 12.76 -1.33 -1.13
C TYR A 125 11.80 -1.06 -2.28
N GLY A 126 10.68 -1.78 -2.29
CA GLY A 126 9.60 -1.59 -3.25
C GLY A 126 8.70 -2.81 -3.29
N CYS A 127 7.60 -2.74 -4.05
CA CYS A 127 6.71 -3.87 -4.17
C CYS A 127 7.37 -5.03 -4.96
N VAL A 128 7.59 -6.16 -4.31
CA VAL A 128 8.20 -7.36 -4.93
C VAL A 128 7.18 -8.35 -5.51
N ASP A 129 5.88 -8.10 -5.32
CA ASP A 129 4.81 -8.97 -5.82
C ASP A 129 4.46 -8.62 -7.27
N GLU A 130 4.71 -9.56 -8.19
CA GLU A 130 4.43 -9.41 -9.62
C GLU A 130 2.94 -9.17 -9.96
N ASN A 131 2.04 -9.44 -9.01
CA ASN A 131 0.59 -9.24 -9.15
C ASN A 131 0.11 -7.88 -8.65
N ALA A 132 0.97 -7.09 -8.00
CA ALA A 132 0.62 -5.75 -7.57
C ALA A 132 0.71 -4.75 -8.72
N LEU A 133 -0.15 -3.73 -8.69
CA LEU A 133 -0.21 -2.67 -9.71
C LEU A 133 1.07 -1.83 -9.77
N ASN A 134 1.83 -1.76 -8.68
CA ASN A 134 3.09 -1.02 -8.56
C ASN A 134 4.30 -1.94 -8.32
N TYR A 135 4.27 -3.17 -8.86
CA TYR A 135 5.42 -4.07 -8.87
C TYR A 135 6.70 -3.36 -9.37
N ASN A 136 7.78 -3.47 -8.60
CA ASN A 136 9.10 -2.95 -8.92
C ASN A 136 10.10 -4.09 -9.15
N GLU A 137 10.55 -4.26 -10.40
CA GLU A 137 11.49 -5.32 -10.80
C GLU A 137 12.89 -5.19 -10.18
N LEU A 138 13.24 -4.01 -9.66
CA LEU A 138 14.52 -3.74 -8.99
C LEU A 138 14.44 -3.93 -7.48
N ALA A 139 13.24 -3.96 -6.90
CA ALA A 139 13.05 -4.19 -5.48
C ALA A 139 13.40 -5.64 -5.13
N ASN A 140 14.25 -5.82 -4.12
CA ASN A 140 14.60 -7.13 -3.58
C ASN A 140 14.02 -7.37 -2.18
N THR A 141 13.38 -6.35 -1.60
CA THR A 141 12.77 -6.38 -0.28
C THR A 141 11.44 -5.65 -0.33
N ASN A 142 10.37 -6.34 0.11
CA ASN A 142 9.03 -5.75 0.13
C ASN A 142 8.95 -4.65 1.18
N ASP A 143 8.59 -3.45 0.76
CA ASP A 143 8.38 -2.28 1.64
C ASP A 143 6.92 -2.08 2.05
N GLY A 144 6.04 -2.99 1.63
CA GLY A 144 4.60 -2.90 1.91
C GLY A 144 3.87 -1.92 0.99
N SER A 145 4.55 -1.32 0.00
CA SER A 145 3.94 -0.42 -0.97
C SER A 145 3.00 -1.12 -1.95
N CYS A 146 2.92 -2.46 -1.96
CA CYS A 146 2.13 -3.22 -2.93
C CYS A 146 0.64 -2.81 -2.93
N VAL A 147 0.20 -2.24 -4.04
CA VAL A 147 -1.18 -1.87 -4.33
C VAL A 147 -1.83 -2.96 -5.15
N PHE A 148 -2.85 -3.61 -4.59
CA PHE A 148 -3.66 -4.60 -5.30
C PHE A 148 -5.01 -4.00 -5.71
N LEU A 149 -5.65 -4.58 -6.74
CA LEU A 149 -7.04 -4.23 -7.06
C LEU A 149 -7.93 -4.61 -5.87
N ASP A 150 -8.77 -3.66 -5.45
CA ASP A 150 -9.60 -3.71 -4.24
C ASP A 150 -10.33 -5.04 -4.10
N THR A 151 -10.02 -5.77 -3.02
CA THR A 151 -10.63 -7.07 -2.74
C THR A 151 -11.97 -6.84 -2.07
N THR A 152 -13.04 -7.10 -2.81
CA THR A 152 -14.42 -7.05 -2.33
C THR A 152 -14.78 -8.35 -1.61
N TYR A 153 -15.01 -8.26 -0.30
CA TYR A 153 -15.49 -9.39 0.51
C TYR A 153 -17.01 -9.55 0.38
N GLY A 154 -17.48 -10.79 0.35
CA GLY A 154 -18.91 -11.13 0.41
C GLY A 154 -19.19 -12.57 -0.01
N CYS A 155 -20.44 -13.02 0.16
CA CYS A 155 -20.85 -14.37 -0.21
C CYS A 155 -20.71 -14.63 -1.73
N THR A 156 -19.91 -15.62 -2.09
CA THR A 156 -19.63 -16.02 -3.48
C THR A 156 -20.48 -17.20 -3.97
N ASP A 157 -21.26 -17.82 -3.08
CA ASP A 157 -22.17 -18.92 -3.42
C ASP A 157 -23.48 -18.39 -4.04
N ASN A 158 -23.79 -18.82 -5.26
CA ASN A 158 -24.99 -18.41 -5.99
C ASN A 158 -26.31 -18.97 -5.42
N LEU A 159 -26.25 -19.92 -4.48
CA LEU A 159 -27.41 -20.51 -3.80
C LEU A 159 -27.78 -19.78 -2.51
N ALA A 160 -26.94 -18.87 -2.02
CA ALA A 160 -27.21 -18.08 -0.83
C ALA A 160 -28.10 -16.86 -1.15
N CYS A 161 -28.95 -16.49 -0.19
CA CYS A 161 -29.88 -15.36 -0.29
C CYS A 161 -29.19 -14.00 -0.36
N ASN A 162 -27.94 -13.90 0.09
CA ASN A 162 -27.11 -12.69 0.06
C ASN A 162 -25.90 -12.82 -0.88
N PHE A 163 -26.00 -13.65 -1.92
CA PHE A 163 -24.98 -13.76 -2.97
C PHE A 163 -24.58 -12.39 -3.53
N ASN A 164 -23.28 -12.10 -3.55
CA ASN A 164 -22.70 -10.87 -4.08
C ASN A 164 -21.86 -11.16 -5.32
N ILE A 165 -22.38 -10.80 -6.50
CA ILE A 165 -21.69 -10.99 -7.78
C ILE A 165 -20.37 -10.22 -7.91
N ASN A 166 -20.17 -9.18 -7.11
CA ASN A 166 -18.96 -8.39 -7.12
C ASN A 166 -17.94 -8.85 -6.07
N ALA A 167 -18.25 -9.83 -5.22
CA ALA A 167 -17.30 -10.34 -4.25
C ALA A 167 -16.21 -11.19 -4.94
N THR A 168 -14.96 -10.93 -4.58
CA THR A 168 -13.77 -11.65 -5.07
C THR A 168 -13.13 -12.53 -3.99
N GLN A 169 -13.51 -12.35 -2.72
CA GLN A 169 -13.20 -13.24 -1.62
C GLN A 169 -14.43 -13.56 -0.77
N GLU A 170 -14.54 -14.83 -0.39
CA GLU A 170 -15.58 -15.37 0.50
C GLU A 170 -15.30 -14.94 1.95
N ASP A 171 -16.29 -14.35 2.61
CA ASP A 171 -16.19 -13.86 4.00
C ASP A 171 -17.05 -14.65 4.99
N SER A 172 -17.58 -15.82 4.56
CA SER A 172 -18.46 -16.67 5.36
C SER A 172 -19.78 -16.00 5.75
N SER A 173 -20.19 -14.94 5.05
CA SER A 173 -21.46 -14.25 5.31
C SER A 173 -22.67 -14.94 4.65
N CYS A 174 -22.52 -16.04 3.92
CA CYS A 174 -23.62 -16.69 3.19
C CYS A 174 -24.79 -17.10 4.10
N VAL A 175 -25.97 -16.59 3.78
CA VAL A 175 -27.25 -16.91 4.42
C VAL A 175 -28.10 -17.74 3.47
N TYR A 176 -28.53 -18.92 3.89
CA TYR A 176 -29.36 -19.82 3.08
C TYR A 176 -30.82 -19.79 3.53
N PRO A 177 -31.78 -20.09 2.64
CA PRO A 177 -33.18 -20.19 3.01
C PRO A 177 -33.45 -21.42 3.89
N LEU A 178 -34.50 -21.35 4.72
CA LEU A 178 -34.96 -22.48 5.53
C LEU A 178 -35.49 -23.61 4.62
N GLU A 179 -35.29 -24.87 5.02
CA GLU A 179 -35.75 -26.03 4.23
C GLU A 179 -37.26 -25.94 3.90
N GLY A 180 -37.60 -26.00 2.61
CA GLY A 180 -38.98 -25.85 2.12
C GLY A 180 -39.43 -24.42 1.81
N PHE A 181 -38.54 -23.43 1.91
CA PHE A 181 -38.80 -22.01 1.58
C PHE A 181 -37.79 -21.47 0.56
N ASP A 182 -38.17 -20.43 -0.18
CA ASP A 182 -37.23 -19.59 -0.94
C ASP A 182 -36.66 -18.45 -0.08
N CYS A 183 -35.73 -17.66 -0.64
CA CYS A 183 -35.07 -16.56 0.06
C CYS A 183 -35.99 -15.39 0.44
N ASP A 184 -37.19 -15.33 -0.13
CA ASP A 184 -38.23 -14.37 0.22
C ASP A 184 -39.22 -14.95 1.25
N SER A 185 -38.87 -16.10 1.85
CA SER A 185 -39.70 -16.84 2.82
C SER A 185 -41.03 -17.31 2.24
N ASN A 186 -41.13 -17.49 0.92
CA ASN A 186 -42.29 -18.13 0.30
C ASN A 186 -42.15 -19.65 0.39
N CYS A 187 -43.25 -20.31 0.77
CA CYS A 187 -43.32 -21.77 0.81
C CYS A 187 -43.20 -22.35 -0.59
N ILE A 188 -42.21 -23.22 -0.81
CA ILE A 188 -42.02 -23.98 -2.07
C ILE A 188 -42.48 -25.43 -1.94
N ALA A 189 -42.94 -25.86 -0.76
CA ALA A 189 -43.51 -27.19 -0.54
C ALA A 189 -44.84 -27.34 -1.32
N THR A 190 -44.95 -28.43 -2.09
CA THR A 190 -46.11 -28.73 -2.93
C THR A 190 -47.36 -29.02 -2.09
N ASN A 191 -48.54 -28.65 -2.59
CA ASN A 191 -49.84 -28.98 -2.00
C ASN A 191 -50.01 -30.50 -1.79
N ILE A 192 -50.84 -30.92 -0.82
CA ILE A 192 -51.24 -32.32 -0.63
C ILE A 192 -51.95 -32.79 -1.92
N ASP A 193 -51.28 -33.66 -2.68
CA ASP A 193 -51.75 -34.07 -4.02
C ASP A 193 -52.85 -35.14 -3.92
N TRP A 194 -52.75 -36.04 -2.92
CA TRP A 194 -53.72 -37.12 -2.71
C TRP A 194 -53.72 -37.69 -1.27
N VAL A 195 -54.92 -38.08 -0.79
CA VAL A 195 -55.17 -38.80 0.48
C VAL A 195 -56.21 -39.90 0.22
N GLY A 196 -55.95 -41.14 0.64
CA GLY A 196 -56.91 -42.24 0.52
C GLY A 196 -56.34 -43.64 0.81
N ASP A 197 -57.04 -44.68 0.33
CA ASP A 197 -56.59 -46.09 0.30
C ASP A 197 -56.19 -46.40 -1.15
N GLN A 198 -54.88 -46.41 -1.43
CA GLN A 198 -54.37 -46.49 -2.80
C GLN A 198 -54.49 -47.92 -3.34
N ASN A 199 -54.38 -48.90 -2.44
CA ASN A 199 -54.35 -50.32 -2.75
C ASN A 199 -55.73 -50.97 -2.72
N ASN A 200 -56.75 -50.23 -2.27
CA ASN A 200 -58.15 -50.65 -2.15
C ASN A 200 -58.27 -51.96 -1.33
N ASP A 201 -57.41 -52.12 -0.33
CA ASP A 201 -57.39 -53.23 0.64
C ASP A 201 -58.25 -52.93 1.88
N GLY A 202 -58.79 -51.72 1.95
CA GLY A 202 -59.69 -51.25 2.98
C GLY A 202 -58.95 -50.49 4.08
N PHE A 203 -59.53 -49.37 4.50
CA PHE A 203 -59.01 -48.52 5.58
C PHE A 203 -58.92 -49.20 6.96
N THR A 204 -59.47 -50.40 7.13
CA THR A 204 -59.56 -51.07 8.42
C THR A 204 -59.13 -52.52 8.31
N SER A 205 -58.13 -52.90 9.10
CA SER A 205 -57.74 -54.29 9.31
C SER A 205 -57.89 -54.65 10.79
N VAL A 206 -58.12 -55.92 11.08
CA VAL A 206 -58.28 -56.42 12.45
C VAL A 206 -57.26 -57.52 12.67
N ASP A 207 -56.41 -57.34 13.68
CA ASP A 207 -55.56 -58.40 14.17
C ASP A 207 -56.34 -59.23 15.20
N THR A 208 -56.77 -60.42 14.77
CA THR A 208 -57.54 -61.34 15.59
C THR A 208 -56.72 -61.96 16.73
N SER A 209 -55.39 -61.84 16.71
CA SER A 209 -54.51 -62.37 17.76
C SER A 209 -54.37 -61.41 18.95
N THR A 210 -54.47 -60.11 18.70
CA THR A 210 -54.35 -59.05 19.70
C THR A 210 -55.67 -58.34 20.00
N ASN A 211 -56.73 -58.65 19.23
CA ASN A 211 -58.06 -58.01 19.30
C ASN A 211 -58.03 -56.50 19.01
N LEU A 212 -56.99 -56.04 18.28
CA LEU A 212 -56.81 -54.66 17.86
C LEU A 212 -57.31 -54.46 16.42
N ALA A 213 -57.98 -53.34 16.19
CA ALA A 213 -58.24 -52.82 14.86
C ALA A 213 -57.22 -51.74 14.50
N TYR A 214 -56.74 -51.79 13.27
CA TYR A 214 -55.88 -50.78 12.68
C TYR A 214 -56.70 -49.98 11.68
N ILE A 215 -56.71 -48.66 11.83
CA ILE A 215 -57.20 -47.76 10.78
C ILE A 215 -55.98 -47.19 10.06
N THR A 216 -55.89 -47.38 8.74
CA THR A 216 -54.73 -47.02 7.93
C THR A 216 -55.09 -46.04 6.82
N ILE A 217 -54.23 -45.04 6.59
CA ILE A 217 -54.38 -44.04 5.51
C ILE A 217 -53.04 -43.79 4.82
N GLU A 218 -53.07 -43.64 3.49
CA GLU A 218 -51.91 -43.39 2.64
C GLU A 218 -51.96 -41.97 2.03
N SER A 219 -50.80 -41.31 1.88
CA SER A 219 -50.64 -39.99 1.21
C SER A 219 -49.31 -39.84 0.46
N TYR A 220 -49.18 -38.85 -0.44
CA TYR A 220 -47.99 -38.59 -1.28
C TYR A 220 -47.63 -37.08 -1.31
N PRO A 221 -46.34 -36.69 -1.24
CA PRO A 221 -45.43 -36.86 -0.10
C PRO A 221 -45.77 -35.89 1.06
N ASN A 222 -45.30 -36.22 2.27
CA ASN A 222 -45.69 -35.59 3.53
C ASN A 222 -44.73 -34.49 4.02
N ILE A 223 -45.28 -33.35 4.47
CA ILE A 223 -44.59 -32.44 5.40
C ILE A 223 -45.60 -31.85 6.41
N GLY A 224 -46.29 -32.68 7.21
CA GLY A 224 -47.22 -32.18 8.24
C GLY A 224 -47.88 -33.23 9.14
N ASN A 225 -48.94 -32.84 9.85
CA ASN A 225 -49.58 -33.60 10.94
C ASN A 225 -50.93 -34.21 10.50
N ALA A 226 -51.23 -35.43 11.00
CA ALA A 226 -52.52 -36.11 10.81
C ALA A 226 -53.23 -36.40 12.15
N ILE A 227 -54.50 -35.98 12.24
CA ILE A 227 -55.36 -36.18 13.42
C ILE A 227 -56.56 -37.03 13.02
N ILE A 228 -56.82 -38.12 13.75
CA ILE A 228 -58.03 -38.94 13.60
C ILE A 228 -59.03 -38.62 14.70
N SER A 229 -60.29 -38.42 14.32
CA SER A 229 -61.42 -38.31 15.23
C SER A 229 -62.22 -39.60 15.21
N ILE A 230 -62.43 -40.24 16.36
CA ILE A 230 -63.22 -41.47 16.49
C ILE A 230 -64.34 -41.19 17.47
N ASN A 231 -65.59 -41.35 17.05
CA ASN A 231 -66.79 -41.05 17.85
C ASN A 231 -66.74 -39.66 18.54
N ASN A 232 -66.14 -38.66 17.86
CA ASN A 232 -65.91 -37.27 18.28
C ASN A 232 -64.78 -37.02 19.30
N GLU A 233 -63.86 -37.96 19.51
CA GLU A 233 -62.61 -37.73 20.24
C GLU A 233 -61.41 -37.75 19.30
N ASN A 234 -60.48 -36.80 19.46
CA ASN A 234 -59.35 -36.61 18.54
C ASN A 234 -58.06 -37.25 19.09
N PHE A 235 -57.37 -37.97 18.22
CA PHE A 235 -56.12 -38.67 18.49
C PHE A 235 -55.10 -38.33 17.39
N ASN A 236 -53.81 -38.28 17.76
CA ASN A 236 -52.74 -38.18 16.77
C ASN A 236 -52.50 -39.57 16.16
N MET A 237 -52.29 -39.63 14.85
CA MET A 237 -51.95 -40.88 14.17
C MET A 237 -50.44 -41.15 14.23
N ASN A 238 -50.07 -42.43 14.30
CA ASN A 238 -48.69 -42.87 14.17
C ASN A 238 -48.25 -42.80 12.70
N TYR A 239 -46.96 -42.50 12.48
CA TYR A 239 -46.39 -42.27 11.14
C TYR A 239 -45.30 -43.28 10.81
N THR A 240 -45.34 -43.80 9.58
CA THR A 240 -44.24 -44.57 8.98
C THR A 240 -43.98 -44.11 7.55
N ASP A 241 -42.70 -43.88 7.22
CA ASP A 241 -42.27 -43.41 5.91
C ASP A 241 -41.80 -44.57 5.04
N TRP A 242 -42.51 -44.83 3.94
CA TRP A 242 -42.14 -45.85 2.95
C TRP A 242 -41.66 -45.20 1.65
N GLY A 243 -40.91 -44.10 1.77
CA GLY A 243 -40.24 -43.39 0.69
C GLY A 243 -41.15 -42.32 0.06
N ASN A 244 -41.75 -42.67 -1.07
CA ASN A 244 -42.61 -41.72 -1.80
C ASN A 244 -44.06 -41.68 -1.26
N ASN A 245 -44.43 -42.66 -0.43
CA ASN A 245 -45.75 -42.80 0.19
C ASN A 245 -45.61 -42.73 1.71
N ALA A 246 -46.45 -41.90 2.33
CA ALA A 246 -46.60 -41.82 3.77
C ALA A 246 -47.73 -42.73 4.25
N HIS A 247 -47.46 -43.52 5.29
CA HIS A 247 -48.44 -44.42 5.91
C HIS A 247 -48.76 -43.95 7.34
N TRP A 248 -50.03 -43.66 7.59
CA TRP A 248 -50.55 -43.25 8.90
C TRP A 248 -51.46 -44.32 9.47
N TYR A 249 -51.30 -44.64 10.76
CA TYR A 249 -52.15 -45.63 11.42
C TYR A 249 -52.46 -45.33 12.88
N ILE A 250 -53.53 -45.92 13.40
CA ILE A 250 -53.82 -45.97 14.84
C ILE A 250 -54.35 -47.35 15.21
N GLU A 251 -54.01 -47.77 16.44
CA GLU A 251 -54.46 -49.02 17.04
C GLU A 251 -55.64 -48.76 17.97
N LEU A 252 -56.69 -49.57 17.86
CA LEU A 252 -57.92 -49.43 18.63
C LEU A 252 -58.34 -50.76 19.21
N GLU A 253 -58.59 -50.78 20.52
CA GLU A 253 -59.21 -51.92 21.19
C GLU A 253 -60.71 -51.99 20.87
N LEU A 254 -61.16 -53.13 20.36
CA LEU A 254 -62.53 -53.30 19.90
C LEU A 254 -63.46 -53.79 21.02
N ILE A 255 -64.55 -53.05 21.24
CA ILE A 255 -65.66 -53.49 22.08
C ILE A 255 -66.62 -54.30 21.21
N PRO A 256 -66.99 -55.54 21.58
CA PRO A 256 -67.96 -56.34 20.83
C PRO A 256 -69.33 -55.66 20.72
N ASN A 257 -70.04 -55.84 19.60
CA ASN A 257 -71.37 -55.28 19.32
C ASN A 257 -71.41 -53.73 19.29
N SER A 258 -70.33 -53.09 18.83
CA SER A 258 -70.20 -51.62 18.80
C SER A 258 -70.00 -51.07 17.38
N VAL A 259 -70.48 -49.84 17.14
CA VAL A 259 -70.32 -49.11 15.87
C VAL A 259 -69.30 -48.00 16.07
N TYR A 260 -68.28 -47.94 15.23
CA TYR A 260 -67.25 -46.91 15.25
C TYR A 260 -67.38 -46.02 14.02
N ASN A 261 -67.57 -44.71 14.22
CA ASN A 261 -67.49 -43.71 13.16
C ASN A 261 -66.18 -42.94 13.32
N TRP A 262 -65.44 -42.76 12.23
CA TRP A 262 -64.15 -42.08 12.28
C TRP A 262 -63.96 -41.10 11.12
N SER A 263 -63.15 -40.06 11.34
CA SER A 263 -62.70 -39.14 10.31
C SER A 263 -61.25 -38.73 10.52
N VAL A 264 -60.45 -38.58 9.47
CA VAL A 264 -59.06 -38.10 9.55
C VAL A 264 -58.92 -36.75 8.87
N GLU A 265 -58.22 -35.85 9.54
CA GLU A 265 -57.79 -34.55 9.03
C GLU A 265 -56.27 -34.56 8.84
N ILE A 266 -55.80 -34.32 7.61
CA ILE A 266 -54.37 -34.21 7.30
C ILE A 266 -54.06 -32.77 6.89
N SER A 267 -53.01 -32.20 7.48
CA SER A 267 -52.52 -30.84 7.22
C SER A 267 -51.04 -30.85 6.83
N ASN A 268 -50.63 -29.98 5.90
CA ASN A 268 -49.21 -29.69 5.67
C ASN A 268 -48.79 -28.38 6.37
N LEU A 269 -47.47 -28.15 6.50
CA LEU A 269 -46.89 -26.94 7.10
C LEU A 269 -47.38 -25.60 6.48
N CYS A 270 -48.00 -25.64 5.30
CA CYS A 270 -48.47 -24.46 4.55
C CYS A 270 -50.02 -24.38 4.41
N ALA A 271 -50.77 -24.99 5.33
CA ALA A 271 -52.22 -24.76 5.58
C ALA A 271 -53.23 -25.27 4.54
N SER A 272 -52.94 -26.34 3.79
CA SER A 272 -53.99 -27.10 3.10
C SER A 272 -54.48 -28.27 3.97
N THR A 273 -55.79 -28.32 4.24
CA THR A 273 -56.44 -29.39 5.03
C THR A 273 -57.34 -30.24 4.14
N GLN A 274 -57.22 -31.57 4.21
CA GLN A 274 -58.19 -32.50 3.62
C GLN A 274 -58.76 -33.44 4.70
N ILE A 275 -60.06 -33.78 4.58
CA ILE A 275 -60.79 -34.62 5.55
C ILE A 275 -61.39 -35.86 4.85
N TYR A 276 -61.18 -37.04 5.45
CA TYR A 276 -61.80 -38.30 5.03
C TYR A 276 -62.60 -38.93 6.18
N SER A 277 -63.65 -39.71 5.93
CA SER A 277 -64.44 -40.36 7.00
C SER A 277 -65.12 -41.68 6.58
N SER A 278 -65.28 -42.61 7.52
CA SER A 278 -65.96 -43.91 7.33
C SER A 278 -66.46 -44.53 8.65
N SER A 279 -67.06 -45.72 8.61
CA SER A 279 -67.54 -46.46 9.80
C SER A 279 -67.54 -47.99 9.66
N PHE A 280 -67.47 -48.71 10.79
CA PHE A 280 -67.54 -50.19 10.86
C PHE A 280 -68.19 -50.71 12.16
N THR A 281 -68.56 -52.01 12.20
CA THR A 281 -69.26 -52.66 13.33
C THR A 281 -68.64 -54.00 13.72
N THR A 282 -68.65 -54.35 15.01
CA THR A 282 -68.16 -55.63 15.55
C THR A 282 -69.35 -56.49 16.03
N ASP A 283 -69.43 -57.80 15.76
CA ASP A 283 -70.50 -58.69 16.25
C ASP A 283 -69.91 -59.96 16.91
N CYS A 284 -70.63 -60.60 17.87
CA CYS A 284 -70.26 -61.89 18.47
C CYS A 284 -70.43 -63.07 17.50
N LEU A 285 -69.57 -63.12 16.50
CA LEU A 285 -69.28 -64.20 15.57
C LEU A 285 -67.95 -63.76 14.94
N ASN A 286 -66.89 -64.56 15.01
CA ASN A 286 -65.68 -64.20 14.27
C ASN A 286 -66.05 -63.99 12.79
N ILE A 287 -65.80 -62.78 12.29
CA ILE A 287 -65.58 -62.59 10.88
C ILE A 287 -64.25 -63.27 10.58
N ILE A 288 -64.30 -64.44 9.93
CA ILE A 288 -63.25 -64.82 8.98
C ILE A 288 -63.93 -65.29 7.71
N ASN A 289 -63.69 -64.57 6.61
CA ASN A 289 -63.67 -65.16 5.30
C ASN A 289 -62.25 -65.70 5.06
N GLY A 290 -62.08 -67.02 5.19
CA GLY A 290 -60.86 -67.69 4.74
C GLY A 290 -60.32 -68.83 5.60
N ASN A 291 -61.08 -69.92 5.69
CA ASN A 291 -60.66 -71.30 6.00
C ASN A 291 -60.54 -71.75 7.48
N THR A 292 -61.00 -73.00 7.66
CA THR A 292 -61.37 -73.75 8.87
C THR A 292 -60.23 -74.57 9.48
N LEU A 293 -60.18 -74.72 10.82
CA LEU A 293 -60.21 -76.01 11.56
C LEU A 293 -60.18 -75.82 13.11
N GLU A 294 -60.91 -76.69 13.83
CA GLU A 294 -60.80 -77.03 15.28
C GLU A 294 -59.37 -77.48 15.69
N LEU A 295 -58.86 -77.49 16.94
CA LEU A 295 -59.35 -77.34 18.34
C LEU A 295 -58.12 -77.18 19.29
N GLY A 296 -58.30 -76.58 20.48
CA GLY A 296 -57.53 -76.84 21.71
C GLY A 296 -57.03 -75.57 22.43
N CYS A 297 -57.27 -75.30 23.72
CA CYS A 297 -57.77 -76.13 24.82
C CYS A 297 -59.28 -75.99 25.07
N GLY A 298 -59.99 -77.12 25.07
CA GLY A 298 -61.38 -77.21 25.48
C GLY A 298 -61.52 -77.53 26.96
N CYS A 299 -62.59 -77.04 27.57
CA CYS A 299 -63.38 -77.66 28.64
C CYS A 299 -62.73 -78.84 29.40
N GLY A 300 -62.29 -78.55 30.64
CA GLY A 300 -62.14 -79.55 31.71
C GLY A 300 -60.74 -79.63 32.34
N GLU A 301 -60.70 -79.25 33.62
CA GLU A 301 -59.76 -79.66 34.69
C GLU A 301 -58.26 -79.73 34.36
N ASP A 302 -57.55 -78.65 34.65
CA ASP A 302 -56.43 -78.58 35.61
C ASP A 302 -56.18 -77.10 35.92
N GLU A 303 -56.27 -76.70 37.19
CA GLU A 303 -56.02 -75.31 37.62
C GLU A 303 -54.50 -75.06 37.71
N PRO A 304 -53.98 -73.93 37.18
CA PRO A 304 -52.57 -73.60 37.29
C PRO A 304 -52.18 -73.19 38.72
N GLN A 305 -50.87 -73.22 39.01
CA GLN A 305 -50.30 -72.87 40.31
C GLN A 305 -50.59 -71.40 40.63
N THR A 306 -51.00 -71.09 41.87
CA THR A 306 -51.32 -69.72 42.32
C THR A 306 -50.19 -68.76 41.93
N GLY A 307 -50.53 -67.70 41.19
CA GLY A 307 -49.62 -66.71 40.63
C GLY A 307 -49.29 -66.88 39.13
N TYR A 308 -49.55 -68.04 38.51
CA TYR A 308 -49.15 -68.35 37.12
C TYR A 308 -50.31 -68.86 36.26
N ASP A 309 -50.25 -68.59 34.94
CA ASP A 309 -51.17 -69.11 33.93
C ASP A 309 -50.80 -70.54 33.48
N CYS A 310 -51.57 -71.09 32.54
CA CYS A 310 -51.45 -72.49 32.11
C CYS A 310 -50.21 -72.78 31.24
N ASP A 311 -49.49 -71.76 30.79
CA ASP A 311 -48.21 -71.86 30.08
C ASP A 311 -47.01 -71.60 31.00
N GLY A 312 -47.26 -71.30 32.28
CA GLY A 312 -46.26 -71.00 33.29
C GLY A 312 -45.81 -69.53 33.31
N ASN A 313 -46.60 -68.63 32.72
CA ASN A 313 -46.36 -67.18 32.76
C ASN A 313 -47.00 -66.59 34.02
N CYS A 314 -46.42 -65.53 34.56
CA CYS A 314 -47.01 -64.86 35.70
C CYS A 314 -48.36 -64.18 35.36
N ILE A 315 -49.32 -64.20 36.28
CA ILE A 315 -50.66 -63.60 36.11
C ILE A 315 -50.65 -62.08 36.37
N GLU A 316 -49.86 -61.62 37.36
CA GLU A 316 -49.66 -60.21 37.72
C GLU A 316 -48.15 -59.99 37.87
N ASP A 317 -47.56 -59.39 36.84
CA ASP A 317 -46.15 -59.03 36.70
C ASP A 317 -46.15 -57.62 36.09
N PHE A 318 -46.25 -56.61 36.95
CA PHE A 318 -46.50 -55.23 36.55
C PHE A 318 -45.31 -54.61 35.82
N ASP A 319 -44.08 -55.04 36.13
CA ASP A 319 -42.84 -54.52 35.56
C ASP A 319 -42.20 -55.44 34.49
N LEU A 320 -42.76 -56.64 34.30
CA LEU A 320 -42.40 -57.66 33.30
C LEU A 320 -41.00 -58.27 33.50
N ASP A 321 -40.50 -58.31 34.74
CA ASP A 321 -39.17 -58.86 35.06
C ASP A 321 -39.17 -60.40 35.21
N GLY A 322 -40.35 -61.02 35.20
CA GLY A 322 -40.55 -62.47 35.28
C GLY A 322 -40.71 -63.02 36.70
N ILE A 323 -40.78 -62.16 37.71
CA ILE A 323 -41.18 -62.46 39.08
C ILE A 323 -42.59 -61.91 39.28
N CYS A 324 -43.49 -62.68 39.89
CA CYS A 324 -44.84 -62.17 40.14
C CYS A 324 -44.86 -61.15 41.28
N ASP A 325 -45.71 -60.13 41.16
CA ASP A 325 -45.92 -59.05 42.13
C ASP A 325 -46.06 -59.56 43.58
N GLU A 326 -46.68 -60.74 43.78
CA GLU A 326 -46.86 -61.34 45.10
C GLU A 326 -45.58 -61.94 45.74
N PHE A 327 -44.50 -62.06 44.97
CA PHE A 327 -43.22 -62.64 45.37
C PHE A 327 -42.06 -61.63 45.35
N GLU A 328 -42.34 -60.36 45.08
CA GLU A 328 -41.33 -59.31 45.08
C GLU A 328 -40.83 -58.98 46.49
N ILE A 329 -39.52 -58.75 46.59
CA ILE A 329 -38.84 -58.24 47.77
C ILE A 329 -38.40 -56.81 47.47
N LEU A 330 -39.10 -55.86 48.08
CA LEU A 330 -38.83 -54.43 47.98
C LEU A 330 -37.51 -54.06 48.69
N GLY A 331 -36.62 -53.35 48.00
CA GLY A 331 -35.40 -52.78 48.54
C GLY A 331 -34.47 -52.23 47.45
N CYS A 332 -33.33 -51.63 47.82
CA CYS A 332 -32.43 -51.08 46.81
C CYS A 332 -31.73 -52.17 45.98
N THR A 333 -31.97 -52.17 44.66
CA THR A 333 -31.40 -53.16 43.73
C THR A 333 -30.08 -52.68 43.09
N ASP A 334 -29.71 -51.40 43.23
CA ASP A 334 -28.46 -50.85 42.66
C ASP A 334 -27.24 -51.19 43.53
N THR A 335 -26.31 -51.97 42.96
CA THR A 335 -25.02 -52.35 43.58
C THR A 335 -24.09 -51.18 43.94
N LEU A 336 -24.33 -49.99 43.41
CA LEU A 336 -23.55 -48.77 43.70
C LEU A 336 -24.11 -47.97 44.90
N ALA A 337 -25.32 -48.28 45.36
CA ALA A 337 -25.91 -47.66 46.53
C ALA A 337 -25.32 -48.22 47.83
N THR A 338 -25.20 -47.38 48.85
CA THR A 338 -24.65 -47.79 50.16
C THR A 338 -25.58 -48.73 50.94
N ASN A 339 -26.85 -48.79 50.58
CA ASN A 339 -27.88 -49.64 51.16
C ASN A 339 -28.39 -50.71 50.18
N TYR A 340 -27.60 -51.09 49.16
CA TYR A 340 -27.88 -52.21 48.27
C TYR A 340 -28.26 -53.50 49.05
N ASP A 341 -29.37 -54.14 48.67
CA ASP A 341 -29.79 -55.44 49.19
C ASP A 341 -29.80 -56.48 48.07
N SER A 342 -28.93 -57.48 48.17
CA SER A 342 -28.84 -58.56 47.18
C SER A 342 -30.06 -59.49 47.14
N ASN A 343 -31.01 -59.37 48.07
CA ASN A 343 -32.27 -60.11 48.06
C ASN A 343 -33.44 -59.30 47.53
N ALA A 344 -33.26 -57.98 47.29
CA ALA A 344 -34.30 -57.19 46.66
C ALA A 344 -34.48 -57.67 45.22
N THR A 345 -35.72 -57.95 44.85
CA THR A 345 -36.10 -58.24 43.47
C THR A 345 -36.64 -57.01 42.77
N ASP A 346 -37.09 -56.00 43.53
CA ASP A 346 -37.68 -54.78 42.99
C ASP A 346 -37.28 -53.54 43.80
N ASP A 347 -37.06 -52.42 43.12
CA ASP A 347 -36.56 -51.17 43.68
C ASP A 347 -37.68 -50.35 44.31
N ASP A 348 -37.61 -50.16 45.63
CA ASP A 348 -38.61 -49.40 46.39
C ASP A 348 -38.32 -47.89 46.47
N GLY A 349 -37.34 -47.42 45.72
CA GLY A 349 -36.84 -46.04 45.73
C GLY A 349 -35.99 -45.70 46.95
N SER A 350 -35.60 -46.69 47.76
CA SER A 350 -34.81 -46.45 48.99
C SER A 350 -33.31 -46.26 48.76
N CYS A 351 -32.77 -46.39 47.54
CA CYS A 351 -31.33 -46.32 47.28
C CYS A 351 -30.67 -45.02 47.77
N GLU A 352 -29.69 -45.17 48.67
CA GLU A 352 -28.87 -44.10 49.25
C GLU A 352 -27.47 -44.09 48.60
N TYR A 353 -27.18 -43.03 47.85
CA TYR A 353 -25.89 -42.81 47.21
C TYR A 353 -25.02 -41.84 48.02
N ILE A 354 -23.70 -42.07 48.05
CA ILE A 354 -22.76 -41.10 48.61
C ILE A 354 -22.73 -39.88 47.70
N GLN A 355 -23.22 -38.76 48.20
CA GLN A 355 -23.17 -37.49 47.48
C GLN A 355 -21.83 -36.82 47.72
N ILE A 356 -20.97 -36.82 46.70
CA ILE A 356 -19.70 -36.11 46.71
C ILE A 356 -19.92 -34.79 45.97
N GLU A 357 -20.00 -33.71 46.73
CA GLU A 357 -20.03 -32.35 46.20
C GLU A 357 -18.67 -31.97 45.62
N GLY A 358 -18.67 -31.37 44.42
CA GLY A 358 -17.49 -30.80 43.79
C GLY A 358 -17.73 -30.44 42.34
N CYS A 359 -16.77 -29.76 41.71
CA CYS A 359 -16.88 -29.42 40.30
C CYS A 359 -16.84 -30.69 39.43
N MET A 360 -17.88 -30.88 38.61
CA MET A 360 -18.01 -32.02 37.69
C MET A 360 -17.55 -31.70 36.25
N ASP A 361 -17.13 -30.46 35.99
CA ASP A 361 -16.69 -30.02 34.67
C ASP A 361 -15.18 -30.31 34.48
N GLU A 362 -14.83 -31.14 33.49
CA GLU A 362 -13.45 -31.51 33.15
C GLU A 362 -12.59 -30.32 32.70
N GLU A 363 -13.21 -29.23 32.24
CA GLU A 363 -12.52 -28.02 31.78
C GLU A 363 -12.18 -27.05 32.94
N ALA A 364 -12.75 -27.27 34.13
CA ALA A 364 -12.52 -26.43 35.29
C ALA A 364 -11.26 -26.84 36.08
N CYS A 365 -10.56 -25.86 36.63
CA CYS A 365 -9.33 -26.08 37.39
C CYS A 365 -9.46 -27.03 38.58
N ASN A 366 -10.60 -26.98 39.27
CA ASN A 366 -10.88 -27.76 40.45
C ASN A 366 -11.82 -28.93 40.14
N PHE A 367 -11.79 -29.42 38.89
CA PHE A 367 -12.48 -30.64 38.49
C PHE A 367 -12.18 -31.77 39.50
N ASN A 368 -13.24 -32.35 40.03
CA ASN A 368 -13.18 -33.49 40.90
C ASN A 368 -13.80 -34.70 40.18
N PRO A 369 -12.99 -35.66 39.69
CA PRO A 369 -13.51 -36.84 38.99
C PRO A 369 -14.36 -37.76 39.87
N ASN A 370 -14.38 -37.54 41.18
CA ASN A 370 -15.21 -38.28 42.12
C ASN A 370 -16.49 -37.54 42.51
N ALA A 371 -16.72 -36.32 42.02
CA ALA A 371 -17.93 -35.57 42.33
C ALA A 371 -19.15 -36.23 41.68
N THR A 372 -20.19 -36.47 42.48
CA THR A 372 -21.48 -36.99 42.02
C THR A 372 -22.54 -35.90 41.94
N ILE A 373 -22.25 -34.72 42.52
CA ILE A 373 -23.11 -33.53 42.50
C ILE A 373 -22.24 -32.30 42.26
N ASN A 374 -22.64 -31.49 41.27
CA ASN A 374 -22.03 -30.20 41.01
C ASN A 374 -22.45 -29.21 42.10
N ASP A 375 -21.48 -28.70 42.86
CA ASP A 375 -21.67 -27.73 43.94
C ASP A 375 -21.50 -26.27 43.47
N ASN A 376 -21.38 -26.06 42.16
CA ASN A 376 -21.05 -24.78 41.52
C ASN A 376 -19.71 -24.19 41.98
N SER A 377 -18.79 -25.01 42.50
CA SER A 377 -17.44 -24.57 42.87
C SER A 377 -16.50 -24.44 41.67
N CYS A 378 -16.93 -24.76 40.44
CA CYS A 378 -16.08 -24.76 39.24
C CYS A 378 -15.36 -23.43 39.03
N ILE A 379 -14.02 -23.47 39.04
CA ILE A 379 -13.14 -22.34 38.78
C ILE A 379 -12.68 -22.43 37.33
N TYR A 380 -13.23 -21.55 36.49
CA TYR A 380 -12.75 -21.34 35.13
C TYR A 380 -11.73 -20.21 35.15
N PHE A 381 -10.51 -20.52 34.72
CA PHE A 381 -9.44 -19.55 34.62
C PHE A 381 -9.16 -19.31 33.13
N ASN A 382 -9.71 -18.23 32.60
CA ASN A 382 -9.44 -17.80 31.23
C ASN A 382 -8.77 -16.42 31.27
N LEU A 383 -7.71 -16.27 30.50
CA LEU A 383 -6.98 -15.02 30.31
C LEU A 383 -7.30 -14.55 28.89
N ASP A 384 -7.99 -13.42 28.79
CA ASP A 384 -8.36 -12.75 27.54
C ASP A 384 -8.16 -11.23 27.78
N GLU A 385 -6.89 -10.85 27.98
CA GLU A 385 -6.46 -9.47 28.23
C GLU A 385 -5.84 -8.81 26.99
N PHE A 386 -5.56 -9.55 25.92
CA PHE A 386 -4.83 -9.05 24.75
C PHE A 386 -5.71 -8.96 23.50
N ASN A 387 -5.51 -7.87 22.75
CA ASN A 387 -6.05 -7.70 21.40
C ASN A 387 -4.90 -7.43 20.45
N ASP A 388 -4.98 -7.96 19.23
CA ASP A 388 -3.98 -7.73 18.19
C ASP A 388 -3.71 -6.23 17.98
N THR A 389 -2.43 -5.89 17.86
CA THR A 389 -1.97 -4.50 17.88
C THR A 389 -1.08 -4.22 16.68
N ASN A 390 -1.47 -3.21 15.89
CA ASN A 390 -0.69 -2.69 14.77
C ASN A 390 -0.03 -1.37 15.16
N LEU A 391 1.29 -1.27 14.98
CA LEU A 391 2.10 -0.12 15.36
C LEU A 391 2.88 0.41 14.16
N CYS A 392 3.28 1.68 14.20
CA CYS A 392 4.19 2.24 13.20
C CYS A 392 5.65 1.85 13.53
N SER A 393 6.46 1.58 12.51
CA SER A 393 7.87 1.19 12.66
C SER A 393 8.64 2.19 13.51
N SER A 394 9.58 1.69 14.34
CA SER A 394 10.32 2.38 15.41
C SER A 394 9.60 2.59 16.76
N SER A 395 8.35 2.15 16.91
CA SER A 395 7.64 2.22 18.19
C SER A 395 7.99 1.04 19.11
N THR A 396 8.17 1.27 20.41
CA THR A 396 8.21 0.20 21.42
C THR A 396 6.90 0.21 22.20
N ILE A 397 6.29 -0.96 22.40
CA ILE A 397 5.09 -1.10 23.22
C ILE A 397 5.38 -1.91 24.49
N GLU A 398 4.87 -1.42 25.62
CA GLU A 398 4.79 -2.20 26.85
C GLU A 398 3.47 -2.97 26.88
N ILE A 399 3.54 -4.30 26.95
CA ILE A 399 2.37 -5.13 27.24
C ILE A 399 2.40 -5.45 28.72
N PHE A 400 1.38 -5.03 29.45
CA PHE A 400 1.26 -5.18 30.90
C PHE A 400 -0.04 -5.91 31.25
N ILE A 401 0.06 -6.91 32.14
CA ILE A 401 -1.09 -7.64 32.68
C ILE A 401 -1.58 -6.92 33.94
N ASN A 402 -2.84 -6.50 33.92
CA ASN A 402 -3.40 -5.69 35.00
C ASN A 402 -3.66 -6.49 36.28
N ASN A 403 -4.00 -7.77 36.12
CA ASN A 403 -4.25 -8.68 37.22
C ASN A 403 -2.95 -9.25 37.80
N ASN A 404 -2.95 -9.48 39.13
CA ASN A 404 -1.83 -10.08 39.82
C ASN A 404 -1.98 -11.60 39.88
N TYR A 405 -1.05 -12.30 39.24
CA TYR A 405 -0.88 -13.76 39.29
C TYR A 405 0.37 -14.16 40.07
N GLU A 406 0.43 -15.40 40.55
CA GLU A 406 1.58 -15.94 41.29
C GLU A 406 2.80 -16.10 40.37
N ASN A 407 2.59 -16.55 39.13
CA ASN A 407 3.67 -16.73 38.15
C ASN A 407 3.26 -16.24 36.75
N TYR A 408 4.26 -15.79 35.99
CA TYR A 408 4.16 -15.38 34.59
C TYR A 408 5.25 -16.09 33.79
N LEU A 409 4.93 -16.51 32.58
CA LEU A 409 5.89 -17.04 31.62
C LEU A 409 5.54 -16.56 30.22
N TRP A 410 6.34 -15.64 29.69
CA TRP A 410 6.17 -15.12 28.33
C TRP A 410 6.89 -16.00 27.31
N SER A 411 6.40 -15.98 26.07
CA SER A 411 7.05 -16.55 24.89
C SER A 411 8.50 -16.06 24.67
N THR A 412 8.83 -14.86 25.17
CA THR A 412 10.20 -14.30 25.19
C THR A 412 11.12 -14.96 26.23
N GLY A 413 10.53 -15.69 27.18
CA GLY A 413 11.21 -16.26 28.35
C GLY A 413 11.15 -15.38 29.61
N ASP A 414 10.57 -14.18 29.53
CA ASP A 414 10.41 -13.29 30.69
C ASP A 414 9.39 -13.85 31.69
N THR A 415 9.55 -13.50 32.97
CA THR A 415 8.68 -13.95 34.07
C THR A 415 8.07 -12.80 34.88
N THR A 416 8.09 -11.59 34.33
CA THR A 416 7.48 -10.38 34.90
C THR A 416 6.04 -10.23 34.41
N ASN A 417 5.26 -9.35 35.03
CA ASN A 417 3.89 -9.05 34.60
C ASN A 417 3.82 -8.09 33.39
N SER A 418 4.96 -7.67 32.84
CA SER A 418 5.05 -6.96 31.57
C SER A 418 6.27 -7.36 30.75
N ILE A 419 6.19 -7.09 29.44
CA ILE A 419 7.28 -7.17 28.46
C ILE A 419 7.30 -5.94 27.55
N GLN A 420 8.46 -5.64 26.98
CA GLN A 420 8.64 -4.62 25.94
C GLN A 420 8.82 -5.29 24.59
N ILE A 421 8.02 -4.89 23.60
CA ILE A 421 8.05 -5.45 22.25
C ILE A 421 8.53 -4.37 21.27
N SER A 422 9.46 -4.76 20.41
CA SER A 422 10.03 -3.92 19.36
C SER A 422 10.09 -4.61 17.99
N GLN A 423 9.61 -5.85 17.90
CA GLN A 423 9.62 -6.68 16.69
C GLN A 423 8.23 -7.22 16.42
N SER A 424 7.88 -7.36 15.14
CA SER A 424 6.64 -8.03 14.76
C SER A 424 6.70 -9.51 15.12
N GLY A 425 5.61 -10.06 15.61
CA GLY A 425 5.53 -11.47 15.94
C GLY A 425 4.33 -11.79 16.82
N THR A 426 4.13 -13.09 17.01
CA THR A 426 3.15 -13.61 17.95
C THR A 426 3.82 -13.75 19.32
N TYR A 427 3.24 -13.09 20.31
CA TYR A 427 3.64 -13.17 21.71
C TYR A 427 2.51 -13.82 22.49
N TYR A 428 2.83 -14.67 23.46
CA TYR A 428 1.84 -15.20 24.38
C TYR A 428 2.41 -15.22 25.80
N VAL A 429 1.52 -15.16 26.78
CA VAL A 429 1.85 -15.32 28.20
C VAL A 429 1.11 -16.53 28.75
N THR A 430 1.76 -17.29 29.61
CA THR A 430 1.11 -18.25 30.50
C THR A 430 1.19 -17.74 31.92
N VAL A 431 0.04 -17.55 32.56
CA VAL A 431 -0.08 -17.09 33.94
C VAL A 431 -0.51 -18.23 34.84
N THR A 432 -0.05 -18.24 36.09
CA THR A 432 -0.51 -19.21 37.10
C THR A 432 -1.15 -18.49 38.28
N ASN A 433 -2.39 -18.84 38.64
CA ASN A 433 -3.07 -18.25 39.80
C ASN A 433 -2.65 -18.90 41.13
N GLU A 434 -3.18 -18.39 42.25
CA GLU A 434 -2.90 -18.89 43.61
C GLU A 434 -3.32 -20.35 43.86
N PHE A 435 -4.21 -20.89 43.04
CA PHE A 435 -4.68 -22.27 43.11
C PHE A 435 -3.88 -23.22 42.21
N GLY A 436 -2.86 -22.72 41.50
CA GLY A 436 -2.02 -23.51 40.59
C GLY A 436 -2.59 -23.70 39.18
N CYS A 437 -3.70 -23.04 38.85
CA CYS A 437 -4.27 -23.06 37.50
C CYS A 437 -3.40 -22.30 36.52
N GLN A 438 -3.27 -22.81 35.30
CA GLN A 438 -2.62 -22.10 34.20
C GLN A 438 -3.64 -21.66 33.16
N SER A 439 -3.46 -20.45 32.65
CA SER A 439 -4.17 -19.94 31.48
C SER A 439 -3.18 -19.19 30.60
N SER A 440 -3.46 -19.14 29.31
CA SER A 440 -2.64 -18.42 28.36
C SER A 440 -3.46 -17.54 27.45
N ASP A 441 -2.87 -16.40 27.09
CA ASP A 441 -3.43 -15.47 26.11
C ASP A 441 -2.37 -15.12 25.07
N THR A 442 -2.80 -14.82 23.85
CA THR A 442 -1.97 -14.59 22.67
C THR A 442 -2.24 -13.22 22.08
N LEU A 443 -1.17 -12.54 21.68
CA LEU A 443 -1.16 -11.23 21.04
C LEU A 443 -0.34 -11.32 19.75
N TYR A 444 -0.91 -10.87 18.63
CA TYR A 444 -0.10 -10.58 17.45
C TYR A 444 0.27 -9.08 17.41
N VAL A 445 1.57 -8.80 17.35
CA VAL A 445 2.10 -7.46 17.14
C VAL A 445 2.62 -7.36 15.71
N SER A 446 2.12 -6.39 14.96
CA SER A 446 2.64 -6.07 13.63
C SER A 446 3.14 -4.63 13.56
N TYR A 447 4.16 -4.41 12.72
CA TYR A 447 4.73 -3.09 12.47
C TYR A 447 4.50 -2.71 11.01
N THR A 448 3.85 -1.58 10.80
CA THR A 448 3.68 -0.97 9.48
C THR A 448 4.83 0.01 9.23
N ALA A 449 5.38 0.00 8.01
CA ALA A 449 6.41 0.96 7.61
C ALA A 449 5.87 2.40 7.71
N LEU A 450 6.74 3.36 8.06
CA LEU A 450 6.37 4.77 8.00
C LEU A 450 6.13 5.18 6.53
N PRO A 451 5.16 6.07 6.28
CA PRO A 451 4.94 6.55 4.92
C PRO A 451 6.15 7.34 4.43
N TYR A 452 6.58 7.05 3.21
CA TYR A 452 7.64 7.79 2.51
C TYR A 452 7.03 8.94 1.70
N VAL A 453 7.59 10.14 1.88
CA VAL A 453 7.25 11.33 1.11
C VAL A 453 8.56 12.03 0.75
N ASP A 454 8.68 12.45 -0.50
CA ASP A 454 9.80 13.20 -1.05
C ASP A 454 9.22 14.22 -2.04
N VAL A 455 9.42 15.50 -1.75
CA VAL A 455 9.05 16.62 -2.62
C VAL A 455 10.28 17.28 -3.27
N GLY A 456 11.48 16.77 -3.00
CA GLY A 456 12.74 17.27 -3.54
C GLY A 456 13.42 18.32 -2.65
N ASP A 457 14.75 18.43 -2.78
CA ASP A 457 15.57 19.16 -1.82
C ASP A 457 15.48 20.69 -1.91
N ILE A 458 15.45 21.24 -3.13
CA ILE A 458 15.60 22.69 -3.38
C ILE A 458 14.63 23.17 -4.47
N PHE A 459 13.90 24.24 -4.15
CA PHE A 459 13.03 24.96 -5.08
C PHE A 459 13.49 26.40 -5.30
N GLU A 460 13.48 26.83 -6.56
CA GLU A 460 13.79 28.21 -6.96
C GLU A 460 12.53 29.07 -7.04
N LEU A 461 12.39 30.05 -6.14
CA LEU A 461 11.27 30.99 -6.10
C LEU A 461 11.58 32.25 -6.92
N CYS A 462 10.83 32.45 -8.01
CA CYS A 462 11.00 33.62 -8.87
C CYS A 462 10.28 34.87 -8.32
N PRO A 463 10.73 36.09 -8.65
CA PRO A 463 10.11 37.31 -8.13
C PRO A 463 8.64 37.45 -8.51
N ASN A 464 7.77 37.65 -7.51
CA ASN A 464 6.29 37.74 -7.65
C ASN A 464 5.62 36.44 -8.16
N SER A 465 6.23 35.28 -7.89
CA SER A 465 5.64 33.96 -8.17
C SER A 465 5.35 33.19 -6.87
N SER A 466 4.79 32.00 -7.00
CA SER A 466 4.64 31.03 -5.92
C SER A 466 4.97 29.63 -6.42
N ILE A 467 5.43 28.76 -5.53
CA ILE A 467 5.66 27.33 -5.77
C ILE A 467 4.46 26.56 -5.24
N GLU A 468 3.83 25.76 -6.09
CA GLU A 468 2.73 24.89 -5.69
C GLU A 468 3.30 23.55 -5.20
N ILE A 469 3.03 23.21 -3.95
CA ILE A 469 3.25 21.88 -3.39
C ILE A 469 1.95 21.11 -3.55
N ASP A 470 1.95 20.08 -4.40
CA ASP A 470 0.82 19.19 -4.65
C ASP A 470 1.27 17.73 -4.56
N LEU A 471 0.71 17.02 -3.59
CA LEU A 471 0.87 15.58 -3.47
C LEU A 471 -0.37 14.96 -4.11
N ASN A 472 -0.21 14.36 -5.30
CA ASN A 472 -1.28 13.74 -6.09
C ASN A 472 -1.99 12.52 -5.40
N ASN A 473 -1.84 12.35 -4.07
CA ASN A 473 -2.15 11.15 -3.30
C ASN A 473 -3.12 11.41 -2.13
N ASN A 474 -3.90 10.37 -1.79
CA ASN A 474 -4.87 10.32 -0.69
C ASN A 474 -4.18 10.12 0.68
N TRP A 475 -3.44 11.12 1.15
CA TRP A 475 -2.99 11.16 2.55
C TRP A 475 -4.19 11.41 3.46
N PHE A 476 -4.18 10.81 4.66
CA PHE A 476 -5.23 11.08 5.64
C PHE A 476 -5.14 12.52 6.16
N SER A 477 -3.92 13.02 6.34
CA SER A 477 -3.66 14.44 6.61
C SER A 477 -2.26 14.85 6.12
N THR A 478 -2.10 16.15 5.89
CA THR A 478 -0.83 16.76 5.43
C THR A 478 -0.59 18.07 6.17
N ILE A 479 0.63 18.36 6.60
CA ILE A 479 0.99 19.60 7.30
C ILE A 479 2.31 20.13 6.75
N ILE A 480 2.37 21.42 6.47
CA ILE A 480 3.62 22.14 6.15
C ILE A 480 3.98 23.02 7.34
N ILE A 481 5.20 22.88 7.83
CA ILE A 481 5.75 23.63 8.96
C ILE A 481 6.97 24.40 8.46
N ASP A 482 7.13 25.65 8.90
CA ASP A 482 8.38 26.39 8.75
C ASP A 482 9.40 25.82 9.75
N PHE A 483 10.54 25.36 9.21
CA PHE A 483 11.51 24.60 9.98
C PHE A 483 12.26 25.47 11.01
N GLU A 484 12.38 26.78 10.80
CA GLU A 484 13.12 27.67 11.70
C GLU A 484 12.33 28.06 12.94
N ASN A 485 11.06 28.45 12.77
CA ASN A 485 10.20 28.90 13.88
C ASN A 485 9.24 27.81 14.40
N GLY A 486 9.05 26.72 13.65
CA GLY A 486 8.12 25.64 13.97
C GLY A 486 6.65 26.01 13.75
N ASP A 487 6.37 27.13 13.08
CA ASP A 487 5.00 27.59 12.83
C ASP A 487 4.35 26.76 11.71
N THR A 488 3.10 26.35 11.92
CA THR A 488 2.31 25.69 10.87
C THR A 488 1.94 26.70 9.78
N ILE A 489 2.38 26.42 8.55
CA ILE A 489 2.13 27.23 7.36
C ILE A 489 0.82 26.82 6.68
N SER A 490 0.60 25.51 6.59
CA SER A 490 -0.63 24.92 6.06
C SER A 490 -0.91 23.56 6.71
N ASP A 491 -2.18 23.22 6.85
CA ASP A 491 -2.68 21.90 7.30
C ASP A 491 -3.42 21.16 6.17
N ASN A 492 -3.25 21.62 4.93
CA ASN A 492 -3.84 21.00 3.74
C ASN A 492 -3.00 21.27 2.48
N ILE A 493 -3.09 20.36 1.51
CA ILE A 493 -2.45 20.39 0.20
C ILE A 493 -3.54 20.28 -0.90
N PRO A 494 -3.40 20.92 -2.08
CA PRO A 494 -2.25 21.71 -2.53
C PRO A 494 -2.09 23.06 -1.83
N TYR A 495 -0.85 23.52 -1.71
CA TYR A 495 -0.51 24.81 -1.08
C TYR A 495 0.52 25.59 -1.90
N ASN A 496 0.37 26.91 -1.98
CA ASN A 496 1.26 27.80 -2.73
C ASN A 496 2.19 28.57 -1.79
N LEU A 497 3.49 28.24 -1.82
CA LEU A 497 4.54 28.93 -1.08
C LEU A 497 5.01 30.18 -1.83
N SER A 498 5.08 31.32 -1.14
CA SER A 498 5.51 32.60 -1.72
C SER A 498 6.69 33.25 -0.99
N GLU A 499 7.24 32.58 0.02
CA GLU A 499 8.38 33.04 0.80
C GLU A 499 9.51 32.03 0.70
N SER A 500 10.75 32.51 0.79
CA SER A 500 11.94 31.67 0.86
C SER A 500 12.18 31.23 2.29
N GLY A 501 12.58 29.98 2.50
CA GLY A 501 12.82 29.39 3.80
C GLY A 501 12.98 27.88 3.71
N GLN A 502 13.27 27.25 4.84
CA GLN A 502 13.29 25.80 4.96
C GLN A 502 11.96 25.32 5.52
N TYR A 503 11.35 24.32 4.89
CA TYR A 503 10.04 23.81 5.25
C TYR A 503 10.11 22.31 5.52
N LYS A 504 9.26 21.84 6.44
CA LYS A 504 9.05 20.43 6.71
C LYS A 504 7.62 20.06 6.34
N LEU A 505 7.49 19.13 5.41
CA LEU A 505 6.24 18.51 5.02
C LEU A 505 6.04 17.26 5.88
N ILE A 506 4.90 17.15 6.54
CA ILE A 506 4.50 15.99 7.33
C ILE A 506 3.26 15.38 6.67
N VAL A 507 3.29 14.08 6.43
CA VAL A 507 2.15 13.32 5.91
C VAL A 507 1.73 12.27 6.92
N THR A 508 0.42 12.06 7.05
CA THR A 508 -0.14 10.97 7.85
C THR A 508 -0.96 10.07 6.95
N ASP A 509 -0.73 8.77 7.02
CA ASP A 509 -1.52 7.78 6.28
C ASP A 509 -2.86 7.45 6.98
N SER A 510 -3.68 6.61 6.35
CA SER A 510 -4.97 6.18 6.91
C SER A 510 -4.89 5.35 8.19
N LEU A 511 -3.70 4.83 8.53
CA LEU A 511 -3.42 4.04 9.72
C LEU A 511 -2.87 4.90 10.87
N GLY A 512 -2.63 6.19 10.62
CA GLY A 512 -2.10 7.14 11.60
C GLY A 512 -0.57 7.18 11.66
N CYS A 513 0.14 6.50 10.76
CA CYS A 513 1.60 6.57 10.69
C CYS A 513 2.06 7.86 10.03
N VAL A 514 3.14 8.44 10.55
CA VAL A 514 3.60 9.78 10.20
C VAL A 514 4.96 9.71 9.51
N GLY A 515 5.01 10.28 8.31
CA GLY A 515 6.20 10.46 7.50
C GLY A 515 6.48 11.94 7.32
N TYR A 516 7.72 12.29 6.96
CA TYR A 516 8.05 13.67 6.68
C TYR A 516 9.17 13.82 5.66
N ASP A 517 9.22 15.00 5.05
CA ASP A 517 10.28 15.46 4.16
C ASP A 517 10.68 16.90 4.50
N VAL A 518 11.92 17.28 4.21
CA VAL A 518 12.46 18.63 4.45
C VAL A 518 13.04 19.18 3.16
N PHE A 519 12.58 20.38 2.77
CA PHE A 519 13.00 21.04 1.54
C PHE A 519 13.29 22.52 1.76
N GLU A 520 14.10 23.11 0.88
CA GLU A 520 14.47 24.52 0.91
C GLU A 520 13.87 25.29 -0.26
N VAL A 521 13.32 26.46 0.01
CA VAL A 521 12.89 27.42 -1.02
C VAL A 521 13.85 28.60 -1.03
N ILE A 522 14.57 28.78 -2.14
CA ILE A 522 15.55 29.85 -2.32
C ILE A 522 15.06 30.90 -3.32
N ASN A 523 15.38 32.17 -3.07
CA ASN A 523 15.03 33.25 -4.01
C ASN A 523 15.91 33.18 -5.26
N ALA A 524 15.30 33.01 -6.42
CA ALA A 524 15.96 33.09 -7.71
C ALA A 524 15.89 34.52 -8.28
N SER A 525 16.93 34.89 -9.05
CA SER A 525 17.04 36.20 -9.68
C SER A 525 16.69 36.13 -11.16
N LEU A 526 16.07 37.19 -11.70
CA LEU A 526 15.87 37.33 -13.15
C LEU A 526 17.24 37.42 -13.87
N PRO A 527 17.35 36.90 -15.10
CA PRO A 527 18.57 37.00 -15.88
C PRO A 527 18.84 38.45 -16.26
N THR A 528 20.10 38.83 -16.40
CA THR A 528 20.49 40.11 -16.98
C THR A 528 21.39 39.85 -18.17
N ALA A 529 20.89 40.13 -19.37
CA ALA A 529 21.65 39.98 -20.60
C ALA A 529 22.74 41.05 -20.67
N ASN A 530 23.97 40.63 -20.95
CA ASN A 530 25.07 41.54 -21.20
C ASN A 530 26.08 40.89 -22.14
N PHE A 531 26.71 41.67 -23.00
CA PHE A 531 27.78 41.17 -23.85
C PHE A 531 28.75 42.26 -24.30
N GLU A 532 29.92 41.79 -24.70
CA GLU A 532 30.90 42.57 -25.44
C GLU A 532 31.17 41.91 -26.80
N TYR A 533 31.62 42.71 -27.76
CA TYR A 533 31.97 42.20 -29.08
C TYR A 533 33.25 42.82 -29.63
N THR A 534 33.95 42.05 -30.47
CA THR A 534 35.08 42.53 -31.27
C THR A 534 34.84 42.18 -32.74
N PHE A 535 35.29 43.05 -33.65
CA PHE A 535 35.14 42.83 -35.09
C PHE A 535 36.44 43.15 -35.82
N ASN A 536 37.11 42.12 -36.35
CA ASN A 536 38.39 42.24 -37.05
C ASN A 536 38.40 41.34 -38.29
N ASN A 537 38.84 41.85 -39.45
CA ASN A 537 38.97 41.06 -40.70
C ASN A 537 37.72 40.22 -41.05
N ASN A 538 36.52 40.80 -40.95
CA ASN A 538 35.23 40.13 -41.17
C ASN A 538 34.94 38.98 -40.20
N LEU A 539 35.56 38.94 -39.02
CA LEU A 539 35.24 38.02 -37.93
C LEU A 539 34.62 38.80 -36.77
N LEU A 540 33.35 38.53 -36.48
CA LEU A 540 32.65 39.02 -35.29
C LEU A 540 32.82 38.00 -34.16
N SER A 541 33.45 38.40 -33.06
CA SER A 541 33.51 37.60 -31.83
C SER A 541 32.60 38.21 -30.77
N LEU A 542 31.65 37.43 -30.29
CA LEU A 542 30.65 37.80 -29.30
C LEU A 542 30.97 37.09 -27.98
N ASN A 543 31.23 37.87 -26.93
CA ASN A 543 31.53 37.38 -25.60
C ASN A 543 30.36 37.69 -24.65
N ASN A 544 29.72 36.66 -24.14
CA ASN A 544 28.59 36.78 -23.23
C ASN A 544 29.07 37.10 -21.81
N LEU A 545 28.49 38.15 -21.23
CA LEU A 545 28.73 38.63 -19.86
C LEU A 545 27.43 38.61 -19.03
N SER A 546 26.42 37.88 -19.49
CA SER A 546 25.13 37.78 -18.82
C SER A 546 25.27 37.09 -17.47
N ILE A 547 24.46 37.52 -16.52
CA ILE A 547 24.41 36.97 -15.16
C ILE A 547 23.03 36.36 -14.89
N ASN A 548 22.98 35.39 -13.98
CA ASN A 548 21.76 34.67 -13.57
C ASN A 548 21.02 34.03 -14.75
N ALA A 549 21.73 33.53 -15.77
CA ALA A 549 21.15 32.91 -16.96
C ALA A 549 21.86 31.59 -17.28
N ASN A 550 21.09 30.56 -17.62
CA ASN A 550 21.58 29.22 -17.98
C ASN A 550 21.42 28.92 -19.48
N SER A 551 20.71 29.78 -20.23
CA SER A 551 20.48 29.64 -21.66
C SER A 551 20.56 30.99 -22.39
N TYR A 552 20.94 30.94 -23.66
CA TYR A 552 21.25 32.12 -24.47
C TYR A 552 20.72 31.98 -25.89
N LEU A 553 20.24 33.07 -26.47
CA LEU A 553 19.88 33.20 -27.87
C LEU A 553 20.49 34.49 -28.42
N TRP A 554 21.37 34.33 -29.39
CA TRP A 554 21.93 35.44 -30.16
C TRP A 554 21.14 35.63 -31.44
N GLU A 555 20.80 36.88 -31.77
CA GLU A 555 20.23 37.23 -33.07
C GLU A 555 21.03 38.38 -33.70
N ILE A 556 21.66 38.09 -34.83
CA ILE A 556 22.42 39.07 -35.60
C ILE A 556 21.60 39.45 -36.82
N ILE A 557 21.04 40.66 -36.80
CA ILE A 557 20.25 41.22 -37.89
C ILE A 557 21.17 42.06 -38.75
N ASN A 558 21.57 41.46 -39.88
CA ASN A 558 22.30 42.13 -40.94
C ASN A 558 21.33 42.62 -42.01
N HIS A 559 21.67 43.68 -42.76
CA HIS A 559 20.93 44.20 -43.92
C HIS A 559 20.41 43.14 -44.93
N GLN A 560 20.94 41.91 -44.93
CA GLN A 560 20.54 40.84 -45.84
C GLN A 560 19.96 39.57 -45.20
N ASN A 561 20.24 39.28 -43.92
CA ASN A 561 19.87 38.01 -43.25
C ASN A 561 19.77 38.16 -41.71
N ILE A 562 19.08 37.22 -41.07
CA ILE A 562 19.09 37.01 -39.62
C ILE A 562 19.90 35.74 -39.34
N ILE A 563 20.85 35.82 -38.41
CA ILE A 563 21.62 34.66 -37.94
C ILE A 563 21.30 34.45 -36.47
N GLN A 564 21.03 33.19 -36.11
CA GLN A 564 20.73 32.78 -34.74
C GLN A 564 21.70 31.72 -34.26
N ASP A 565 22.03 31.75 -32.97
CA ASP A 565 22.94 30.80 -32.32
C ASP A 565 22.68 30.79 -30.80
N THR A 566 22.94 29.67 -30.13
CA THR A 566 22.64 29.44 -28.71
C THR A 566 23.89 29.19 -27.85
N LEU A 567 25.08 29.21 -28.46
CA LEU A 567 26.33 29.04 -27.73
C LEU A 567 26.57 30.21 -26.77
N GLN A 568 27.20 29.91 -25.64
CA GLN A 568 27.57 30.92 -24.66
C GLN A 568 28.41 32.02 -25.30
N ASN A 569 29.42 31.68 -26.12
CA ASN A 569 30.22 32.62 -26.90
C ASN A 569 30.25 32.21 -28.36
N ILE A 570 30.22 33.17 -29.28
CA ILE A 570 30.15 32.91 -30.73
C ILE A 570 31.28 33.64 -31.44
N SER A 571 31.81 33.02 -32.49
CA SER A 571 32.70 33.66 -33.45
C SER A 571 32.25 33.35 -34.86
N ILE A 572 31.83 34.37 -35.60
CA ILE A 572 31.23 34.21 -36.93
C ILE A 572 31.90 35.08 -37.98
N GLY A 573 32.22 34.48 -39.12
CA GLY A 573 32.72 35.20 -40.30
C GLY A 573 31.56 35.90 -41.01
N ILE A 574 31.47 37.22 -40.91
CA ILE A 574 30.35 38.01 -41.46
C ILE A 574 30.81 39.41 -41.90
N GLU A 575 30.17 39.94 -42.93
CA GLU A 575 30.32 41.35 -43.31
C GLU A 575 29.25 42.19 -42.59
N LEU A 576 29.63 42.98 -41.59
CA LEU A 576 28.72 43.91 -40.92
C LEU A 576 28.77 45.31 -41.54
N CYS A 577 27.61 45.92 -41.68
CA CYS A 577 27.39 47.28 -42.14
C CYS A 577 26.95 48.19 -40.99
N ASN A 578 27.09 49.50 -41.17
CA ASN A 578 26.57 50.49 -40.21
C ASN A 578 25.06 50.28 -40.01
N ASN A 579 24.64 50.18 -38.75
CA ASN A 579 23.26 49.92 -38.30
C ASN A 579 22.83 48.44 -38.28
N ASP A 580 23.72 47.47 -38.51
CA ASP A 580 23.42 46.08 -38.17
C ASP A 580 23.18 45.94 -36.66
N THR A 581 22.31 45.02 -36.27
CA THR A 581 21.88 44.85 -34.87
C THR A 581 22.34 43.51 -34.33
N ILE A 582 22.91 43.52 -33.13
CA ILE A 582 23.27 42.32 -32.37
C ILE A 582 22.35 42.28 -31.15
N ILE A 583 21.62 41.19 -31.01
CA ILE A 583 20.68 40.95 -29.90
C ILE A 583 21.20 39.73 -29.14
N LEU A 584 21.21 39.82 -27.82
CA LEU A 584 21.41 38.70 -26.92
C LEU A 584 20.20 38.61 -25.98
N THR A 585 19.48 37.50 -26.04
CA THR A 585 18.48 37.12 -25.04
C THR A 585 19.10 36.09 -24.11
N ALA A 586 19.13 36.40 -22.82
CA ALA A 586 19.59 35.50 -21.76
C ALA A 586 18.36 35.04 -20.96
N GLU A 587 18.28 33.74 -20.65
CA GLU A 587 17.10 33.11 -20.05
C GLU A 587 17.49 32.17 -18.89
N ASN A 588 16.58 32.06 -17.92
CA ASN A 588 16.58 31.06 -16.84
C ASN A 588 15.14 30.66 -16.50
N ASN A 589 14.97 29.83 -15.46
CA ASN A 589 13.67 29.34 -15.00
C ASN A 589 12.69 30.47 -14.60
N CYS A 590 13.18 31.66 -14.28
CA CYS A 590 12.38 32.83 -13.90
C CYS A 590 11.99 33.75 -15.05
N GLY A 591 12.53 33.53 -16.25
CA GLY A 591 12.18 34.31 -17.45
C GLY A 591 13.41 34.71 -18.24
N ASN A 592 13.29 35.78 -19.03
CA ASN A 592 14.34 36.22 -19.94
C ASN A 592 14.61 37.74 -19.89
N ASN A 593 15.80 38.12 -20.34
CA ASN A 593 16.21 39.51 -20.50
C ASN A 593 16.97 39.67 -21.81
N THR A 594 16.86 40.82 -22.46
CA THR A 594 17.45 41.04 -23.79
C THR A 594 18.31 42.30 -23.82
N MET A 595 19.54 42.17 -24.33
CA MET A 595 20.44 43.27 -24.65
C MET A 595 20.52 43.45 -26.16
N ILE A 596 20.45 44.71 -26.61
CA ILE A 596 20.55 45.08 -28.02
C ILE A 596 21.73 46.04 -28.18
N SER A 597 22.61 45.75 -29.13
CA SER A 597 23.69 46.63 -29.54
C SER A 597 23.63 46.89 -31.04
N ILE A 598 23.81 48.16 -31.42
CA ILE A 598 23.86 48.57 -32.82
C ILE A 598 25.33 48.64 -33.23
N PHE A 599 25.69 47.86 -34.25
CA PHE A 599 27.03 47.84 -34.80
C PHE A 599 27.35 49.20 -35.42
N ASN A 600 28.31 49.89 -34.80
CA ASN A 600 28.93 51.09 -35.31
C ASN A 600 30.44 50.82 -35.34
N PRO A 601 31.12 50.91 -36.50
CA PRO A 601 32.56 50.70 -36.56
C PRO A 601 33.29 51.85 -35.85
N THR A 602 33.48 51.71 -34.54
CA THR A 602 34.40 52.54 -33.76
C THR A 602 35.74 51.81 -33.70
N LYS A 603 36.72 52.38 -34.40
CA LYS A 603 38.10 51.92 -34.69
C LYS A 603 38.24 51.02 -35.93
N ILE A 604 38.53 51.67 -37.06
CA ILE A 604 39.46 51.12 -38.04
C ILE A 604 40.85 51.60 -37.59
N ASP A 605 41.60 50.73 -36.91
CA ASP A 605 43.05 50.86 -36.89
C ASP A 605 43.56 50.47 -38.30
N ASP A 606 44.45 51.31 -38.83
CA ASP A 606 45.07 51.29 -40.17
C ASP A 606 44.19 51.57 -41.41
N PHE A 607 44.11 52.86 -41.74
CA PHE A 607 43.83 53.31 -43.10
C PHE A 607 45.13 53.40 -43.91
N ASP A 608 45.47 52.32 -44.62
CA ASP A 608 46.38 52.35 -45.77
C ASP A 608 45.62 52.76 -47.05
N SER A 609 45.14 54.01 -47.10
CA SER A 609 44.76 54.63 -48.37
C SER A 609 45.05 56.13 -48.43
N GLY A 610 46.28 56.46 -48.82
CA GLY A 610 46.53 57.46 -49.87
C GLY A 610 46.15 58.93 -49.66
N PHE A 611 45.81 59.39 -48.45
CA PHE A 611 45.53 60.80 -48.18
C PHE A 611 46.49 61.37 -47.14
N SER A 612 47.36 62.29 -47.55
CA SER A 612 48.24 63.04 -46.63
C SER A 612 47.66 64.42 -46.36
N VAL A 613 47.52 64.76 -45.08
CA VAL A 613 47.11 66.07 -44.61
C VAL A 613 48.36 66.86 -44.23
N TYR A 614 48.65 67.92 -44.99
CA TYR A 614 49.81 68.77 -44.75
C TYR A 614 49.35 70.07 -44.08
N PRO A 615 49.76 70.33 -42.82
CA PRO A 615 49.56 71.63 -42.21
C PRO A 615 50.42 72.67 -42.94
N ASN A 616 49.83 73.82 -43.32
CA ASN A 616 50.59 74.98 -43.80
C ASN A 616 50.69 76.00 -42.65
N PRO A 617 51.81 75.99 -41.87
CA PRO A 617 51.94 76.79 -40.66
C PRO A 617 52.01 78.31 -40.89
N PHE A 618 52.12 78.78 -42.13
CA PHE A 618 52.24 80.22 -42.41
C PHE A 618 50.90 80.93 -42.65
N ASN A 619 49.84 80.21 -43.05
CA ASN A 619 48.63 80.84 -43.59
C ASN A 619 47.30 80.43 -42.91
N ASN A 620 47.33 79.66 -41.81
CA ASN A 620 46.13 79.06 -41.19
C ASN A 620 45.31 78.20 -42.18
N GLU A 621 45.99 77.50 -43.09
CA GLU A 621 45.39 76.64 -44.09
C GLU A 621 45.93 75.21 -43.94
N VAL A 622 45.11 74.24 -44.33
CA VAL A 622 45.52 72.83 -44.45
C VAL A 622 45.35 72.41 -45.90
N SER A 623 46.38 71.74 -46.44
CA SER A 623 46.29 71.09 -47.74
C SER A 623 46.06 69.60 -47.53
N ILE A 624 45.10 69.05 -48.24
CA ILE A 624 44.77 67.63 -48.21
C ILE A 624 45.04 67.11 -49.61
N ASP A 625 45.98 66.16 -49.74
CA ASP A 625 46.32 65.60 -51.05
C ASP A 625 45.10 64.92 -51.67
N GLY A 626 44.76 65.21 -52.94
CA GLY A 626 43.57 64.67 -53.60
C GLY A 626 42.20 65.23 -53.16
N PHE A 627 42.16 66.29 -52.35
CA PHE A 627 40.92 66.89 -51.83
C PHE A 627 39.96 67.39 -52.92
N GLU A 628 40.48 67.82 -54.07
CA GLU A 628 39.66 68.21 -55.23
C GLU A 628 38.88 67.05 -55.90
N LYS A 629 39.12 65.79 -55.50
CA LYS A 629 38.38 64.61 -56.01
C LYS A 629 37.01 64.43 -55.35
N PHE A 630 36.63 65.27 -54.39
CA PHE A 630 35.36 65.17 -53.68
C PHE A 630 34.41 66.30 -54.12
N ASP A 631 33.11 66.02 -54.12
CA ASP A 631 32.09 66.98 -54.56
C ASP A 631 31.72 67.97 -53.45
N GLN A 632 31.81 67.51 -52.20
CA GLN A 632 31.39 68.26 -51.03
C GLN A 632 32.23 67.90 -49.80
N PHE A 633 32.42 68.87 -48.90
CA PHE A 633 32.88 68.61 -47.55
C PHE A 633 32.00 69.28 -46.50
N LEU A 634 32.04 68.74 -45.29
CA LEU A 634 31.32 69.19 -44.10
C LEU A 634 32.26 69.13 -42.89
N LEU A 635 32.38 70.22 -42.15
CA LEU A 635 33.19 70.31 -40.94
C LEU A 635 32.28 70.45 -39.71
N LEU A 636 32.44 69.53 -38.76
CA LEU A 636 31.65 69.45 -37.53
C LEU A 636 32.53 69.69 -36.29
N ASP A 637 31.96 70.21 -35.21
CA ASP A 637 32.58 70.14 -33.88
C ASP A 637 32.45 68.71 -33.29
N LEU A 638 33.07 68.48 -32.12
CA LEU A 638 33.02 67.19 -31.42
C LEU A 638 31.61 66.77 -30.99
N ASN A 639 30.66 67.71 -30.90
CA ASN A 639 29.27 67.43 -30.54
C ASN A 639 28.41 67.18 -31.79
N GLY A 640 29.02 67.10 -32.98
CA GLY A 640 28.33 66.87 -34.25
C GLY A 640 27.66 68.10 -34.85
N LYS A 641 27.89 69.31 -34.31
CA LYS A 641 27.31 70.54 -34.84
C LYS A 641 28.06 70.99 -36.09
N GLU A 642 27.32 71.27 -37.16
CA GLU A 642 27.87 71.81 -38.40
C GLU A 642 28.46 73.20 -38.20
N ILE A 643 29.75 73.33 -38.53
CA ILE A 643 30.48 74.60 -38.51
C ILE A 643 30.56 75.18 -39.92
N PHE A 644 30.90 74.33 -40.91
CA PHE A 644 31.09 74.78 -42.28
C PHE A 644 30.79 73.67 -43.29
N ARG A 645 30.26 74.06 -44.45
CA ARG A 645 30.02 73.16 -45.59
C ARG A 645 30.43 73.87 -46.88
N GLY A 646 31.07 73.14 -47.78
CA GLY A 646 31.53 73.73 -49.04
C GLY A 646 31.94 72.71 -50.09
N LYS A 647 32.41 73.22 -51.24
CA LYS A 647 33.06 72.41 -52.27
C LYS A 647 34.56 72.34 -51.98
N PRO A 648 35.20 71.17 -52.08
CA PRO A 648 36.63 71.03 -51.86
C PRO A 648 37.44 71.87 -52.85
N SER A 649 38.38 72.64 -52.33
CA SER A 649 39.44 73.33 -53.08
C SER A 649 40.77 72.94 -52.46
N LYS A 650 41.86 72.87 -53.23
CA LYS A 650 43.21 72.41 -52.80
C LYS A 650 43.68 72.81 -51.37
N TYR A 651 43.13 73.89 -50.82
CA TYR A 651 43.33 74.35 -49.44
C TYR A 651 42.00 74.52 -48.69
N LEU A 652 41.99 74.18 -47.40
CA LEU A 652 40.92 74.48 -46.44
C LEU A 652 41.41 75.53 -45.43
N SER A 653 40.74 76.69 -45.38
CA SER A 653 41.06 77.77 -44.42
C SER A 653 40.49 77.46 -43.04
N LEU A 654 41.36 77.51 -42.01
CA LEU A 654 41.01 77.31 -40.60
C LEU A 654 40.94 78.64 -39.83
N LYS A 655 41.05 79.79 -40.52
CA LYS A 655 41.23 81.11 -39.89
C LYS A 655 40.11 81.48 -38.89
N ASN A 656 38.89 81.02 -39.13
CA ASN A 656 37.72 81.35 -38.32
C ASN A 656 37.32 80.26 -37.31
N LEU A 657 38.10 79.17 -37.20
CA LEU A 657 37.86 78.10 -36.24
C LEU A 657 38.52 78.40 -34.91
N LYS A 658 37.88 78.03 -33.79
CA LYS A 658 38.51 78.07 -32.46
C LYS A 658 39.57 76.95 -32.33
N PHE A 659 40.44 77.02 -31.32
CA PHE A 659 41.32 75.88 -31.00
C PHE A 659 40.47 74.68 -30.54
N GLY A 660 40.86 73.48 -30.96
CA GLY A 660 40.12 72.26 -30.64
C GLY A 660 40.14 71.19 -31.73
N HIS A 661 39.41 70.10 -31.46
CA HIS A 661 39.24 68.99 -32.39
C HIS A 661 37.99 69.16 -33.24
N TYR A 662 38.09 68.76 -34.50
CA TYR A 662 37.02 68.86 -35.48
C TYR A 662 36.92 67.58 -36.31
N ASN A 663 35.71 67.25 -36.76
CA ASN A 663 35.48 66.15 -37.69
C ASN A 663 35.25 66.73 -39.09
N LEU A 664 36.15 66.42 -40.02
CA LEU A 664 35.99 66.76 -41.44
C LEU A 664 35.41 65.55 -42.18
N ILE A 665 34.24 65.73 -42.78
CA ILE A 665 33.54 64.72 -43.58
C ILE A 665 33.67 65.11 -45.06
N LEU A 666 34.16 64.19 -45.89
CA LEU A 666 34.31 64.35 -47.34
C LEU A 666 33.33 63.43 -48.06
N LYS A 667 32.66 63.95 -49.08
CA LYS A 667 31.67 63.21 -49.87
C LYS A 667 31.95 63.33 -51.36
N ASN A 668 31.97 62.18 -52.04
CA ASN A 668 31.81 62.05 -53.48
C ASN A 668 30.56 61.18 -53.74
N GLU A 669 30.06 61.10 -54.97
CA GLU A 669 28.87 60.35 -55.43
C GLU A 669 28.71 58.93 -54.85
N LYS A 670 29.78 58.26 -54.38
CA LYS A 670 29.73 56.88 -53.86
C LYS A 670 30.35 56.63 -52.49
N ILE A 671 31.12 57.56 -51.90
CA ILE A 671 31.92 57.27 -50.70
C ILE A 671 31.93 58.47 -49.74
N LEU A 672 31.78 58.17 -48.45
CA LEU A 672 31.92 59.11 -47.34
C LEU A 672 33.21 58.82 -46.57
N HIS A 673 34.08 59.81 -46.41
CA HIS A 673 35.29 59.71 -45.60
C HIS A 673 35.21 60.67 -44.41
N SER A 674 35.79 60.30 -43.26
CA SER A 674 35.91 61.19 -42.11
C SER A 674 37.36 61.29 -41.64
N VAL A 675 37.81 62.50 -41.30
CA VAL A 675 39.15 62.78 -40.81
C VAL A 675 39.05 63.66 -39.57
N LYS A 676 39.76 63.30 -38.50
CA LYS A 676 39.89 64.14 -37.31
C LYS A 676 40.99 65.17 -37.52
N LEU A 677 40.66 66.43 -37.31
CA LEU A 677 41.60 67.54 -37.35
C LEU A 677 41.78 68.10 -35.94
N LEU A 678 43.03 68.36 -35.56
CA LEU A 678 43.37 69.09 -34.34
C LEU A 678 43.95 70.46 -34.72
N LYS A 679 43.27 71.54 -34.33
CA LYS A 679 43.81 72.90 -34.41
C LYS A 679 44.43 73.26 -33.05
N ASN A 680 45.76 73.17 -32.99
CA ASN A 680 46.58 73.61 -31.86
C ASN A 680 46.91 75.10 -31.91
#